data_AF-A0A6J2U592-F1
#
_entry.id   AF-A0A6J2U592-F1
#
_cell.length_a   1.000
_cell.length_b   1.000
_cell.length_c   1.000
_cell.angle_alpha   90.00
_cell.angle_beta   90.00
_cell.angle_gamma   90.00
#
_symmetry.space_group_name_H-M   'P 1'
#
loop_
_entity.id
_entity.type
_entity.pdbx_description
1 polymer ?
#
loop_
_entity_poly.entity_id
_entity_poly.type
_entity_poly.pdbx_seq_one_letter_code
_entity_poly.pdbx_strand_id
1 'polypeptide(L)'
;MHLLVTFLFPLHLLLVFLERPNTAELFKNMTVSLTCVGCSLKCVIELWHLPQIVEIESVLSRLDGRVQSTEERIYFEQVLQRSVRRLNITLYGMYVIIYIAFSLVLSLLIIGDQRALLYAAWFPFDWHNSTKLYTLAFCYQTLCLYWEGPQGVANDIYPPLILCYVAGHTRLLSIRLSQMGYKEESTYRQELLRCIEDHKLLMRLYELIKQATGYVQLVQLLVCGAELCIVVCYVIFYVSDTVGLVYYVIFFGIICVQLFPSCYYASVLADESEHLPYAIFSSNWSSLPVKRRRDVLIFTQLTLRTMTVKAGGMFVLNLNAFFATVKMAYSLFAVVGRVHRRDTGPFRLVWICLRILAPTFFGASKRVARTYEVILHVLITILFPLHLIMGLWLRIEPEELFKNLTLSLTCIGCSLKNVLLLCNLGNIVEAESLLSQLDKRILNVDERMYFEQIMRRRARRLTGGIYLLYLFVYIALVPSIITTIQEGPQGLVNDVYPPLILCTASGHIRLLCIRFSKLGFQEVELEDSVLRQEMIDCCEDYKLLLRLHELVQQCIGYLQLVQIGICGLELCIVVCYTLYFVHDMVGLIYNVIFFAVICTQLFPSCYFSSILADELDRLPYAVFSGNWMSQSAKYRRDVLIFTQHTLRVKRIKAGGILELNLSTFFATVKMAYSLFAVVGQINLAQKV
;
A
#
# COMPACT_ATOMS: atom_id res chain seq x y z
N MET A 1 -28.72 19.06 19.43
CA MET A 1 -28.12 17.86 18.80
C MET A 1 -27.14 17.15 19.72
N HIS A 2 -26.08 17.78 20.23
CA HIS A 2 -25.17 17.13 21.20
C HIS A 2 -25.87 16.53 22.44
N LEU A 3 -26.82 17.22 23.06
CA LEU A 3 -27.61 16.63 24.17
C LEU A 3 -28.34 15.34 23.76
N LEU A 4 -28.89 15.32 22.55
CA LEU A 4 -29.72 14.23 22.04
C LEU A 4 -28.88 13.03 21.62
N VAL A 5 -27.75 13.27 20.96
CA VAL A 5 -26.92 12.21 20.37
C VAL A 5 -25.77 11.81 21.29
N THR A 6 -25.08 12.75 21.92
CA THR A 6 -23.92 12.47 22.77
C THR A 6 -24.31 11.97 24.17
N PHE A 7 -25.53 12.24 24.64
CA PHE A 7 -25.96 11.85 26.00
C PHE A 7 -27.20 10.97 26.01
N LEU A 8 -28.30 11.39 25.37
CA LEU A 8 -29.56 10.62 25.40
C LEU A 8 -29.51 9.34 24.57
N PHE A 9 -28.79 9.32 23.45
CA PHE A 9 -28.67 8.13 22.60
C PHE A 9 -27.81 7.01 23.22
N PRO A 10 -26.64 7.23 23.83
CA PRO A 10 -25.98 6.17 24.60
C PRO A 10 -26.85 5.69 25.77
N LEU A 11 -27.53 6.62 26.46
CA LEU A 11 -28.36 6.29 27.63
C LEU A 11 -29.52 5.36 27.28
N HIS A 12 -30.28 5.64 26.20
CA HIS A 12 -31.43 4.78 25.83
C HIS A 12 -31.00 3.38 25.38
N LEU A 13 -29.78 3.21 24.84
CA LEU A 13 -29.21 1.90 24.50
C LEU A 13 -28.72 1.15 25.75
N LEU A 14 -28.15 1.86 26.73
CA LEU A 14 -27.72 1.27 28.00
C LEU A 14 -28.92 0.82 28.86
N LEU A 15 -30.03 1.55 28.84
CA LEU A 15 -31.22 1.24 29.64
C LEU A 15 -31.90 -0.07 29.22
N VAL A 16 -31.70 -0.54 27.98
CA VAL A 16 -32.17 -1.88 27.54
C VAL A 16 -31.63 -3.01 28.39
N PHE A 17 -30.43 -2.87 28.97
CA PHE A 17 -29.88 -3.94 29.80
C PHE A 17 -30.71 -4.19 31.07
N LEU A 18 -31.56 -3.24 31.48
CA LEU A 18 -32.49 -3.40 32.60
C LEU A 18 -33.68 -4.32 32.25
N GLU A 19 -34.02 -4.44 30.97
CA GLU A 19 -35.12 -5.29 30.48
C GLU A 19 -34.74 -6.78 30.38
N ARG A 20 -33.51 -7.15 30.78
CA ARG A 20 -32.96 -8.52 30.74
C ARG A 20 -33.10 -9.17 29.35
N PRO A 21 -32.43 -8.62 28.32
CA PRO A 21 -32.49 -9.19 26.97
C PRO A 21 -31.94 -10.61 26.91
N ASN A 22 -32.36 -11.37 25.89
CA ASN A 22 -31.79 -12.68 25.63
C ASN A 22 -30.28 -12.55 25.37
N THR A 23 -29.50 -13.60 25.63
CA THR A 23 -28.03 -13.52 25.60
C THR A 23 -27.50 -13.14 24.21
N ALA A 24 -28.15 -13.55 23.12
CA ALA A 24 -27.77 -13.14 21.76
C ALA A 24 -27.98 -11.63 21.51
N GLU A 25 -29.10 -11.09 21.98
CA GLU A 25 -29.43 -9.66 21.87
C GLU A 25 -28.53 -8.83 22.79
N LEU A 26 -28.19 -9.37 23.96
CA LEU A 26 -27.24 -8.77 24.90
C LEU A 26 -25.91 -8.45 24.21
N PHE A 27 -25.27 -9.41 23.53
CA PHE A 27 -23.99 -9.19 22.85
C PHE A 27 -24.08 -8.17 21.70
N LYS A 28 -25.17 -8.22 20.92
CA LYS A 28 -25.44 -7.26 19.84
C LYS A 28 -25.60 -5.83 20.39
N ASN A 29 -26.43 -5.68 21.42
CA ASN A 29 -26.67 -4.39 22.06
C ASN A 29 -25.43 -3.89 22.80
N MET A 30 -24.64 -4.77 23.43
CA MET A 30 -23.36 -4.40 24.07
C MET A 30 -22.37 -3.80 23.06
N THR A 31 -22.29 -4.36 21.86
CA THR A 31 -21.42 -3.84 20.80
C THR A 31 -21.81 -2.41 20.46
N VAL A 32 -23.07 -2.18 20.10
CA VAL A 32 -23.57 -0.87 19.65
C VAL A 32 -23.52 0.16 20.78
N SER A 33 -23.96 -0.21 21.99
CA SER A 33 -23.91 0.66 23.17
C SER A 33 -22.48 1.09 23.48
N LEU A 34 -21.52 0.16 23.41
CA LEU A 34 -20.12 0.45 23.68
C LEU A 34 -19.52 1.39 22.62
N THR A 35 -19.84 1.19 21.34
CA THR A 35 -19.44 2.09 20.25
C THR A 35 -19.98 3.51 20.48
N CYS A 36 -21.27 3.65 20.78
CA CYS A 36 -21.91 4.96 20.99
C CYS A 36 -21.40 5.67 22.25
N VAL A 37 -21.20 4.94 23.35
CA VAL A 37 -20.58 5.49 24.56
C VAL A 37 -19.13 5.93 24.26
N GLY A 38 -18.38 5.11 23.53
CA GLY A 38 -17.01 5.43 23.11
C GLY A 38 -16.95 6.71 22.27
N CYS A 39 -17.74 6.79 21.21
CA CYS A 39 -17.85 7.98 20.34
C CYS A 39 -18.30 9.22 21.11
N SER A 40 -19.21 9.07 22.07
CA SER A 40 -19.69 10.19 22.89
C SER A 40 -18.63 10.69 23.86
N LEU A 41 -17.92 9.77 24.53
CA LEU A 41 -16.82 10.13 25.43
C LEU A 41 -15.68 10.82 24.69
N LYS A 42 -15.27 10.30 23.52
CA LYS A 42 -14.25 10.94 22.67
C LYS A 42 -14.67 12.36 22.30
N CYS A 43 -15.90 12.55 21.82
CA CYS A 43 -16.43 13.84 21.43
C CYS A 43 -16.43 14.84 22.60
N VAL A 44 -16.86 14.42 23.81
CA VAL A 44 -16.83 15.28 25.00
C VAL A 44 -15.40 15.67 25.38
N ILE A 45 -14.45 14.73 25.33
CA ILE A 45 -13.03 14.99 25.62
C ILE A 45 -12.44 15.98 24.61
N GLU A 46 -12.73 15.81 23.31
CA GLU A 46 -12.26 16.71 22.25
C GLU A 46 -12.85 18.11 22.38
N LEU A 47 -14.15 18.22 22.69
CA LEU A 47 -14.81 19.50 22.97
C LEU A 47 -14.21 20.20 24.19
N TRP A 48 -13.86 19.44 25.24
CA TRP A 48 -13.20 20.00 26.42
C TRP A 48 -11.80 20.53 26.12
N HIS A 49 -11.10 19.90 25.16
CA HIS A 49 -9.77 20.30 24.70
C HIS A 49 -9.76 21.16 23.43
N LEU A 50 -10.92 21.72 23.03
CA LEU A 50 -11.04 22.54 21.83
C LEU A 50 -10.06 23.74 21.80
N PRO A 51 -9.79 24.46 22.90
CA PRO A 51 -8.79 25.54 22.91
C PRO A 51 -7.39 25.06 22.52
N GLN A 52 -6.99 23.87 23.00
CA GLN A 52 -5.71 23.25 22.65
C GLN A 52 -5.69 22.80 21.19
N ILE A 53 -6.81 22.30 20.66
CA ILE A 53 -6.96 21.92 19.25
C ILE A 53 -6.78 23.13 18.32
N VAL A 54 -7.34 24.29 18.68
CA VAL A 54 -7.14 25.55 17.94
C VAL A 54 -5.69 26.03 18.03
N GLU A 55 -5.05 25.91 19.20
CA GLU A 55 -3.63 26.23 19.34
C GLU A 55 -2.76 25.32 18.46
N ILE A 56 -3.07 24.03 18.39
CA ILE A 56 -2.39 23.05 17.53
C ILE A 56 -2.38 23.50 16.06
N GLU A 57 -3.53 23.94 15.54
CA GLU A 57 -3.63 24.44 14.15
C GLU A 57 -2.76 25.69 13.92
N SER A 58 -2.76 26.60 14.90
CA SER A 58 -1.91 27.80 14.84
C SER A 58 -0.41 27.47 14.86
N VAL A 59 0.00 26.43 15.60
CA VAL A 59 1.41 25.99 15.65
C VAL A 59 1.79 25.27 14.35
N LEU A 60 0.90 24.44 13.80
CA LEU A 60 1.12 23.77 12.51
C LEU A 60 1.28 24.77 11.37
N SER A 61 0.40 25.76 11.26
CA SER A 61 0.51 26.78 10.21
C SER A 61 1.84 27.54 10.25
N ARG A 62 2.39 27.80 11.45
CA ARG A 62 3.73 28.37 11.63
C ARG A 62 4.83 27.43 11.16
N LEU A 63 4.72 26.13 11.43
CA LEU A 63 5.67 25.11 10.99
C LEU A 63 5.61 24.89 9.47
N ASP A 64 4.43 24.96 8.87
CA ASP A 64 4.22 24.93 7.41
C ASP A 64 4.93 26.10 6.73
N GLY A 65 4.82 27.31 7.29
CA GLY A 65 5.50 28.50 6.78
C GLY A 65 7.04 28.42 6.80
N ARG A 66 7.62 27.47 7.53
CA ARG A 66 9.07 27.23 7.58
C ARG A 66 9.59 26.36 6.43
N VAL A 67 8.72 25.76 5.63
CA VAL A 67 9.09 24.90 4.50
C VAL A 67 9.63 25.76 3.34
N GLN A 68 10.96 25.81 3.21
CA GLN A 68 11.61 26.71 2.26
C GLN A 68 12.43 25.97 1.20
N SER A 69 13.30 25.05 1.61
CA SER A 69 14.20 24.36 0.66
C SER A 69 13.44 23.44 -0.30
N THR A 70 14.01 23.20 -1.47
CA THR A 70 13.44 22.30 -2.48
C THR A 70 13.26 20.88 -1.92
N GLU A 71 14.22 20.40 -1.12
CA GLU A 71 14.15 19.08 -0.48
C GLU A 71 12.99 19.01 0.55
N GLU A 72 12.82 20.05 1.36
CA GLU A 72 11.70 20.14 2.31
C GLU A 72 10.35 20.21 1.59
N ARG A 73 10.22 21.01 0.53
CA ARG A 73 8.98 21.10 -0.27
C ARG A 73 8.63 19.76 -0.91
N ILE A 74 9.62 19.06 -1.46
CA ILE A 74 9.42 17.72 -2.02
C ILE A 74 8.92 16.75 -0.95
N TYR A 75 9.55 16.73 0.23
CA TYR A 75 9.09 15.87 1.33
C TYR A 75 7.68 16.24 1.80
N PHE A 76 7.42 17.53 2.01
CA PHE A 76 6.13 18.04 2.46
C PHE A 76 5.01 17.65 1.49
N GLU A 77 5.16 17.91 0.19
CA GLU A 77 4.13 17.61 -0.80
C GLU A 77 4.02 16.12 -1.15
N GLN A 78 5.15 15.42 -1.33
CA GLN A 78 5.15 14.06 -1.86
C GLN A 78 5.03 12.98 -0.79
N VAL A 79 5.43 13.25 0.44
CA VAL A 79 5.42 12.27 1.54
C VAL A 79 4.36 12.65 2.57
N LEU A 80 4.46 13.83 3.18
CA LEU A 80 3.55 14.24 4.26
C LEU A 80 2.12 14.44 3.75
N GLN A 81 1.91 15.37 2.82
CA GLN A 81 0.58 15.67 2.26
C GLN A 81 -0.05 14.46 1.58
N ARG A 82 0.74 13.58 0.93
CA ARG A 82 0.21 12.33 0.38
C ARG A 82 -0.19 11.32 1.45
N SER A 83 0.54 11.23 2.56
CA SER A 83 0.21 10.33 3.67
C SER A 83 -1.04 10.80 4.40
N VAL A 84 -1.16 12.11 4.62
CA VAL A 84 -2.40 12.77 5.09
C VAL A 84 -3.57 12.49 4.14
N ARG A 85 -3.39 12.74 2.84
CA ARG A 85 -4.45 12.51 1.84
C ARG A 85 -4.87 11.03 1.79
N ARG A 86 -3.92 10.10 1.86
CA ARG A 86 -4.23 8.65 1.91
C ARG A 86 -5.01 8.30 3.16
N LEU A 87 -4.55 8.76 4.33
CA LEU A 87 -5.23 8.54 5.60
C LEU A 87 -6.69 9.04 5.55
N ASN A 88 -6.88 10.27 5.08
CA ASN A 88 -8.21 10.87 4.92
C ASN A 88 -9.06 10.09 3.92
N ILE A 89 -8.56 9.76 2.73
CA ILE A 89 -9.31 8.98 1.73
C ILE A 89 -9.71 7.61 2.30
N THR A 90 -8.82 6.92 3.02
CA THR A 90 -9.10 5.61 3.59
C THR A 90 -10.17 5.69 4.69
N LEU A 91 -10.04 6.62 5.64
CA LEU A 91 -11.00 6.75 6.74
C LEU A 91 -12.34 7.30 6.25
N TYR A 92 -12.37 8.43 5.53
CA TYR A 92 -13.62 8.96 4.96
C TYR A 92 -14.27 7.95 4.01
N GLY A 93 -13.50 7.28 3.16
CA GLY A 93 -14.01 6.27 2.24
C GLY A 93 -14.66 5.09 2.97
N MET A 94 -14.05 4.59 4.05
CA MET A 94 -14.64 3.56 4.89
C MET A 94 -15.98 4.02 5.49
N TYR A 95 -16.04 5.21 6.09
CA TYR A 95 -17.28 5.71 6.67
C TYR A 95 -18.36 5.92 5.61
N VAL A 96 -18.03 6.44 4.42
CA VAL A 96 -18.99 6.56 3.31
C VAL A 96 -19.58 5.20 2.94
N ILE A 97 -18.77 4.14 2.88
CA ILE A 97 -19.26 2.78 2.62
C ILE A 97 -20.21 2.31 3.74
N ILE A 98 -19.85 2.54 5.01
CA ILE A 98 -20.71 2.21 6.17
C ILE A 98 -22.04 2.97 6.08
N TYR A 99 -22.02 4.23 5.68
CA TYR A 99 -23.20 5.07 5.50
C TYR A 99 -24.12 4.61 4.37
N ILE A 100 -23.54 4.21 3.23
CA ILE A 100 -24.30 3.66 2.11
C ILE A 100 -24.95 2.35 2.52
N ALA A 101 -24.18 1.45 3.16
CA ALA A 101 -24.70 0.19 3.67
C ALA A 101 -25.83 0.40 4.69
N PHE A 102 -25.64 1.33 5.63
CA PHE A 102 -26.66 1.70 6.61
C PHE A 102 -27.93 2.24 5.95
N SER A 103 -27.79 3.14 4.96
CA SER A 103 -28.94 3.73 4.25
C SER A 103 -29.68 2.69 3.40
N LEU A 104 -28.96 1.72 2.82
CA LEU A 104 -29.56 0.59 2.11
C LEU A 104 -30.37 -0.28 3.08
N VAL A 105 -29.81 -0.66 4.22
CA VAL A 105 -30.53 -1.43 5.26
C VAL A 105 -31.77 -0.68 5.74
N LEU A 106 -31.66 0.62 5.98
CA LEU A 106 -32.79 1.47 6.37
C LEU A 106 -33.90 1.48 5.30
N SER A 107 -33.54 1.62 4.02
CA SER A 107 -34.51 1.58 2.92
C SER A 107 -35.23 0.23 2.83
N LEU A 108 -34.52 -0.88 3.02
CA LEU A 108 -35.11 -2.23 3.05
C LEU A 108 -36.03 -2.42 4.25
N LEU A 109 -35.71 -1.84 5.41
CA LEU A 109 -36.58 -1.87 6.59
C LEU A 109 -37.84 -1.02 6.40
N ILE A 110 -37.78 0.10 5.68
CA ILE A 110 -38.95 0.92 5.36
C ILE A 110 -39.87 0.23 4.36
N ILE A 111 -39.30 -0.49 3.39
CA ILE A 111 -40.04 -1.26 2.38
C ILE A 111 -40.61 -2.56 2.97
N GLY A 112 -39.90 -3.17 3.92
CA GLY A 112 -40.34 -4.36 4.62
C GLY A 112 -41.54 -4.07 5.52
N ASP A 113 -42.61 -4.83 5.39
CA ASP A 113 -43.86 -4.66 6.15
C ASP A 113 -43.74 -5.12 7.64
N GLN A 114 -42.53 -5.16 8.18
CA GLN A 114 -42.27 -5.55 9.57
C GLN A 114 -41.97 -4.33 10.44
N ARG A 115 -42.79 -4.11 11.47
CA ARG A 115 -42.56 -3.09 12.51
C ARG A 115 -41.36 -3.49 13.37
N ALA A 116 -40.16 -3.15 12.93
CA ALA A 116 -38.91 -3.43 13.64
C ALA A 116 -38.05 -2.17 13.75
N LEU A 117 -37.52 -1.90 14.93
CA LEU A 117 -36.51 -0.87 15.16
C LEU A 117 -35.13 -1.38 14.74
N LEU A 118 -34.23 -0.48 14.33
CA LEU A 118 -32.87 -0.84 13.90
C LEU A 118 -32.06 -1.48 15.02
N TYR A 119 -32.21 -0.94 16.23
CA TYR A 119 -31.59 -1.45 17.44
C TYR A 119 -32.64 -1.56 18.53
N ALA A 120 -32.55 -2.65 19.30
CA ALA A 120 -33.30 -2.77 20.53
C ALA A 120 -32.86 -1.64 21.48
N ALA A 121 -33.81 -0.80 21.87
CA ALA A 121 -33.58 0.36 22.72
C ALA A 121 -34.77 0.59 23.66
N TRP A 122 -34.50 1.13 24.85
CA TRP A 122 -35.53 1.38 25.86
C TRP A 122 -36.19 2.72 25.57
N PHE A 123 -37.53 2.75 25.59
CA PHE A 123 -38.30 3.99 25.47
C PHE A 123 -39.23 4.13 26.69
N PRO A 124 -39.47 5.37 27.18
CA PRO A 124 -40.39 5.61 28.30
C PRO A 124 -41.88 5.45 27.91
N PHE A 125 -42.18 4.94 26.71
CA PHE A 125 -43.52 4.77 26.17
C PHE A 125 -43.61 3.50 25.32
N ASP A 126 -44.79 2.87 25.29
CA ASP A 126 -45.03 1.62 24.54
C ASP A 126 -45.22 1.90 23.05
N TRP A 127 -44.14 1.77 22.29
CA TRP A 127 -44.15 1.95 20.83
C TRP A 127 -44.80 0.77 20.07
N HIS A 128 -44.95 -0.41 20.69
CA HIS A 128 -45.56 -1.59 20.07
C HIS A 128 -47.04 -1.38 19.71
N ASN A 129 -47.78 -0.67 20.54
CA ASN A 129 -49.25 -0.56 20.44
C ASN A 129 -49.74 0.64 19.61
N SER A 130 -48.86 1.60 19.27
CA SER A 130 -49.25 2.85 18.60
C SER A 130 -48.33 3.18 17.43
N THR A 131 -48.90 3.29 16.23
CA THR A 131 -48.17 3.68 15.00
C THR A 131 -47.49 5.03 15.16
N LYS A 132 -48.11 5.99 15.85
CA LYS A 132 -47.53 7.32 16.07
C LYS A 132 -46.28 7.27 16.95
N LEU A 133 -46.32 6.46 18.02
CA LEU A 133 -45.19 6.27 18.94
C LEU A 133 -44.06 5.46 18.29
N TYR A 134 -44.41 4.46 17.46
CA TYR A 134 -43.44 3.74 16.63
C TYR A 134 -42.73 4.67 15.65
N THR A 135 -43.47 5.48 14.88
CA THR A 135 -42.87 6.43 13.94
C THR A 135 -41.97 7.44 14.66
N LEU A 136 -42.36 7.89 15.85
CA LEU A 136 -41.52 8.77 16.67
C LEU A 136 -40.21 8.09 17.10
N ALA A 137 -40.27 6.87 17.62
CA ALA A 137 -39.10 6.09 18.04
C ALA A 137 -38.16 5.79 16.85
N PHE A 138 -38.72 5.40 15.71
CA PHE A 138 -37.99 5.13 14.48
C PHE A 138 -37.28 6.38 13.94
N CYS A 139 -37.97 7.52 13.88
CA CYS A 139 -37.38 8.80 13.46
C CYS A 139 -36.27 9.25 14.42
N TYR A 140 -36.49 9.09 15.74
CA TYR A 140 -35.48 9.41 16.75
C TYR A 140 -34.20 8.59 16.55
N GLN A 141 -34.29 7.26 16.45
CA GLN A 141 -33.12 6.40 16.25
C GLN A 141 -32.41 6.73 14.93
N THR A 142 -33.18 6.92 13.85
CA THR A 142 -32.64 7.24 12.53
C THR A 142 -31.86 8.56 12.56
N LEU A 143 -32.43 9.61 13.14
CA LEU A 143 -31.76 10.92 13.25
C LEU A 143 -30.49 10.84 14.10
N CYS A 144 -30.52 10.11 15.22
CA CYS A 144 -29.35 9.95 16.06
C CYS A 144 -28.22 9.20 15.35
N LEU A 145 -28.53 8.12 14.63
CA LEU A 145 -27.54 7.33 13.90
C LEU A 145 -26.92 8.09 12.73
N TYR A 146 -27.72 8.87 12.00
CA TYR A 146 -27.19 9.75 10.96
C TYR A 146 -26.24 10.82 11.49
N TRP A 147 -26.44 11.26 12.75
CA TRP A 147 -25.57 12.22 13.43
C TRP A 147 -24.39 11.58 14.19
N GLU A 148 -24.51 10.33 14.63
CA GLU A 148 -23.44 9.62 15.34
C GLU A 148 -22.27 9.34 14.40
N GLY A 149 -22.54 9.05 13.13
CA GLY A 149 -21.48 8.73 12.18
C GLY A 149 -20.54 9.88 11.82
N PRO A 150 -20.93 11.18 11.61
CA PRO A 150 -19.99 12.23 11.31
C PRO A 150 -19.22 12.62 12.58
N GLN A 151 -19.85 12.47 13.76
CA GLN A 151 -19.17 12.58 15.05
C GLN A 151 -18.09 11.49 15.18
N GLY A 152 -18.40 10.24 14.84
CA GLY A 152 -17.43 9.14 14.81
C GLY A 152 -16.27 9.39 13.83
N VAL A 153 -16.57 9.86 12.62
CA VAL A 153 -15.57 10.23 11.60
C VAL A 153 -14.61 11.28 12.15
N ALA A 154 -15.12 12.34 12.77
CA ALA A 154 -14.30 13.42 13.31
C ALA A 154 -13.35 12.91 14.40
N ASN A 155 -13.89 12.15 15.36
CA ASN A 155 -13.14 11.58 16.48
C ASN A 155 -12.01 10.63 16.01
N ASP A 156 -12.26 9.81 14.99
CA ASP A 156 -11.33 8.76 14.56
C ASP A 156 -10.28 9.26 13.55
N ILE A 157 -10.55 10.37 12.83
CA ILE A 157 -9.60 10.98 11.89
C ILE A 157 -8.60 11.89 12.61
N TYR A 158 -9.05 12.69 13.58
CA TYR A 158 -8.24 13.77 14.14
C TYR A 158 -6.93 13.27 14.80
N PRO A 159 -6.93 12.25 15.68
CA PRO A 159 -5.71 11.78 16.34
C PRO A 159 -4.62 11.22 15.40
N PRO A 160 -4.89 10.29 14.46
CA PRO A 160 -3.85 9.80 13.56
C PRO A 160 -3.36 10.89 12.60
N LEU A 161 -4.24 11.81 12.20
CA LEU A 161 -3.89 12.93 11.34
C LEU A 161 -2.87 13.85 12.02
N ILE A 162 -3.13 14.24 13.26
CA ILE A 162 -2.22 15.15 13.96
C ILE A 162 -0.87 14.49 14.26
N LEU A 163 -0.86 13.19 14.60
CA LEU A 163 0.37 12.41 14.76
C LEU A 163 1.18 12.33 13.46
N CYS A 164 0.52 12.16 12.31
CA CYS A 164 1.17 12.20 11.00
C CYS A 164 1.84 13.56 10.73
N TYR A 165 1.16 14.67 11.06
CA TYR A 165 1.73 16.01 10.89
C TYR A 165 2.97 16.23 11.76
N VAL A 166 2.93 15.88 13.05
CA VAL A 166 4.10 16.06 13.92
C VAL A 166 5.27 15.19 13.49
N ALA A 167 5.02 13.94 13.11
CA ALA A 167 6.06 13.07 12.57
C ALA A 167 6.70 13.68 11.31
N GLY A 168 5.86 14.20 10.41
CA GLY A 168 6.32 14.89 9.20
C GLY A 168 7.15 16.14 9.47
N HIS A 169 6.72 17.01 10.38
CA HIS A 169 7.47 18.22 10.74
C HIS A 169 8.74 17.91 11.54
N THR A 170 8.76 16.82 12.31
CA THR A 170 9.97 16.30 12.96
C THR A 170 11.00 15.86 11.91
N ARG A 171 10.56 15.15 10.87
CA ARG A 171 11.42 14.79 9.73
C ARG A 171 11.92 16.02 8.96
N LEU A 172 11.08 17.03 8.75
CA LEU A 172 11.49 18.29 8.10
C LEU A 172 12.56 19.01 8.90
N LEU A 173 12.42 19.06 10.23
CA LEU A 173 13.48 19.57 11.10
C LEU A 173 14.76 18.74 10.94
N SER A 174 14.66 17.41 10.94
CA SER A 174 15.81 16.51 10.71
C SER A 174 16.56 16.84 9.41
N ILE A 175 15.87 17.11 8.31
CA ILE A 175 16.48 17.51 7.03
C ILE A 175 17.28 18.81 7.22
N ARG A 176 16.68 19.84 7.83
CA ARG A 176 17.36 21.13 8.10
C ARG A 176 18.61 20.93 8.97
N LEU A 177 18.52 20.10 10.02
CA LEU A 177 19.62 19.82 10.93
C LEU A 177 20.80 19.14 10.24
N SER A 178 20.54 18.20 9.32
CA SER A 178 21.60 17.51 8.56
C SER A 178 22.43 18.46 7.67
N GLN A 179 21.85 19.59 7.27
CA GLN A 179 22.52 20.58 6.42
C GLN A 179 23.26 21.66 7.21
N MET A 180 23.14 21.70 8.54
CA MET A 180 23.67 22.79 9.38
C MET A 180 25.18 23.00 9.26
N GLY A 181 25.94 21.92 9.07
CA GLY A 181 27.41 21.98 8.93
C GLY A 181 27.91 22.57 7.60
N TYR A 182 27.02 22.79 6.64
CA TYR A 182 27.34 23.32 5.30
C TYR A 182 26.90 24.78 5.12
N LYS A 183 26.30 25.41 6.14
CA LYS A 183 25.85 26.80 6.07
C LYS A 183 27.02 27.77 6.20
N GLU A 184 26.94 28.86 5.44
CA GLU A 184 27.90 29.96 5.51
C GLU A 184 27.97 30.58 6.91
N GLU A 185 29.13 31.12 7.27
CA GLU A 185 29.39 31.70 8.58
C GLU A 185 28.43 32.86 8.93
N SER A 186 28.08 33.69 7.94
CA SER A 186 27.18 34.84 8.10
C SER A 186 25.75 34.44 8.50
N THR A 187 25.28 33.28 8.03
CA THR A 187 23.88 32.84 8.18
C THR A 187 23.69 31.72 9.20
N TYR A 188 24.77 30.98 9.54
CA TYR A 188 24.75 29.83 10.45
C TYR A 188 24.02 30.12 11.77
N ARG A 189 24.35 31.23 12.44
CA ARG A 189 23.80 31.55 13.77
C ARG A 189 22.29 31.80 13.71
N GLN A 190 21.82 32.49 12.68
CA GLN A 190 20.40 32.76 12.50
C GLN A 190 19.63 31.47 12.21
N GLU A 191 20.17 30.58 11.37
CA GLU A 191 19.49 29.33 11.04
C GLU A 191 19.48 28.34 12.20
N LEU A 192 20.55 28.29 13.01
CA LEU A 192 20.57 27.50 14.23
C LEU A 192 19.50 27.97 15.23
N LEU A 193 19.37 29.29 15.43
CA LEU A 193 18.34 29.86 16.30
C LEU A 193 16.93 29.51 15.81
N ARG A 194 16.69 29.58 14.50
CA ARG A 194 15.41 29.18 13.91
C ARG A 194 15.14 27.69 14.08
N CYS A 195 16.13 26.82 13.91
CA CYS A 195 15.98 25.37 14.16
C CYS A 195 15.66 25.08 15.63
N ILE A 196 16.23 25.84 16.57
CA ILE A 196 15.91 25.74 18.00
C ILE A 196 14.47 26.21 18.27
N GLU A 197 14.02 27.28 17.61
CA GLU A 197 12.63 27.74 17.69
C GLU A 197 11.65 26.72 17.09
N ASP A 198 11.97 26.14 15.93
CA ASP A 198 11.19 25.08 15.29
C ASP A 198 11.08 23.85 16.21
N HIS A 199 12.19 23.44 16.85
CA HIS A 199 12.18 22.35 17.83
C HIS A 199 11.33 22.68 19.07
N LYS A 200 11.38 23.92 19.59
CA LYS A 200 10.52 24.36 20.69
C LYS A 200 9.03 24.32 20.30
N LEU A 201 8.70 24.71 19.08
CA LEU A 201 7.33 24.62 18.54
C LEU A 201 6.87 23.16 18.42
N LEU A 202 7.73 22.26 17.92
CA LEU A 202 7.45 20.83 17.86
C LEU A 202 7.22 20.22 19.25
N MET A 203 8.04 20.59 20.23
CA MET A 203 7.84 20.13 21.62
C MET A 203 6.55 20.67 22.23
N ARG A 204 6.20 21.94 21.95
CA ARG A 204 4.91 22.51 22.37
C ARG A 204 3.75 21.76 21.71
N LEU A 205 3.83 21.51 20.41
CA LEU A 205 2.85 20.76 19.64
C LEU A 205 2.66 19.34 20.19
N TYR A 206 3.76 18.65 20.50
CA TYR A 206 3.72 17.33 21.14
C TYR A 206 3.01 17.35 22.51
N GLU A 207 3.28 18.33 23.37
CA GLU A 207 2.58 18.44 24.66
C GLU A 207 1.09 18.78 24.49
N LEU A 208 0.73 19.62 23.52
CA LEU A 208 -0.68 19.92 23.21
C LEU A 208 -1.42 18.66 22.72
N ILE A 209 -0.81 17.88 21.83
CA ILE A 209 -1.39 16.63 21.32
C ILE A 209 -1.58 15.63 22.45
N LYS A 210 -0.59 15.49 23.33
CA LYS A 210 -0.69 14.61 24.49
C LYS A 210 -1.87 15.00 25.40
N GLN A 211 -2.13 16.28 25.59
CA GLN A 211 -3.29 16.76 26.35
C GLN A 211 -4.60 16.49 25.60
N ALA A 212 -4.71 16.91 24.34
CA ALA A 212 -5.94 16.84 23.56
C ALA A 212 -6.34 15.40 23.19
N THR A 213 -5.38 14.54 22.86
CA THR A 213 -5.64 13.19 22.32
C THR A 213 -5.35 12.06 23.31
N GLY A 214 -4.67 12.33 24.43
CA GLY A 214 -4.25 11.29 25.37
C GLY A 214 -5.42 10.45 25.89
N TYR A 215 -6.46 11.09 26.42
CA TYR A 215 -7.64 10.38 26.92
C TYR A 215 -8.54 9.83 25.79
N VAL A 216 -8.61 10.52 24.65
CA VAL A 216 -9.32 10.03 23.45
C VAL A 216 -8.74 8.67 23.01
N GLN A 217 -7.41 8.56 22.95
CA GLN A 217 -6.73 7.33 22.58
C GLN A 217 -6.84 6.24 23.67
N LEU A 218 -7.01 6.60 24.94
CA LEU A 218 -7.33 5.64 25.99
C LEU A 218 -8.72 5.03 25.77
N VAL A 219 -9.72 5.87 25.52
CA VAL A 219 -11.08 5.42 25.20
C VAL A 219 -11.05 4.55 23.94
N GLN A 220 -10.34 4.95 22.89
CA GLN A 220 -10.17 4.15 21.67
C GLN A 220 -9.62 2.75 21.97
N LEU A 221 -8.52 2.65 22.71
CA LEU A 221 -7.87 1.37 23.03
C LEU A 221 -8.80 0.44 23.82
N LEU A 222 -9.51 0.98 24.81
CA LEU A 222 -10.41 0.20 25.66
C LEU A 222 -11.66 -0.25 24.89
N VAL A 223 -12.28 0.66 24.14
CA VAL A 223 -13.49 0.38 23.35
C VAL A 223 -13.17 -0.63 22.25
N CYS A 224 -12.15 -0.40 21.42
CA CYS A 224 -11.77 -1.38 20.40
C CYS A 224 -11.38 -2.73 21.01
N GLY A 225 -10.64 -2.74 22.12
CA GLY A 225 -10.29 -3.99 22.80
C GLY A 225 -11.50 -4.80 23.27
N ALA A 226 -12.47 -4.13 23.88
CA ALA A 226 -13.70 -4.76 24.33
C ALA A 226 -14.61 -5.17 23.15
N GLU A 227 -14.76 -4.33 22.12
CA GLU A 227 -15.52 -4.65 20.91
C GLU A 227 -14.96 -5.88 20.19
N LEU A 228 -13.63 -5.97 19.99
CA LEU A 228 -13.00 -7.15 19.38
C LEU A 228 -13.29 -8.42 20.19
N CYS A 229 -13.28 -8.34 21.53
CA CYS A 229 -13.62 -9.46 22.41
C CYS A 229 -15.11 -9.85 22.30
N ILE A 230 -16.01 -8.87 22.30
CA ILE A 230 -17.46 -9.06 22.20
C ILE A 230 -17.82 -9.68 20.84
N VAL A 231 -17.26 -9.17 19.74
CA VAL A 231 -17.46 -9.70 18.38
C VAL A 231 -17.00 -11.14 18.27
N VAL A 232 -15.81 -11.45 18.79
CA VAL A 232 -15.26 -12.81 18.85
C VAL A 232 -16.20 -13.74 19.61
N CYS A 233 -16.69 -13.34 20.78
CA CYS A 233 -17.62 -14.14 21.58
C CYS A 233 -18.95 -14.32 20.86
N TYR A 234 -19.51 -13.25 20.30
CA TYR A 234 -20.79 -13.29 19.60
C TYR A 234 -20.76 -14.28 18.43
N VAL A 235 -19.70 -14.20 17.64
CA VAL A 235 -19.43 -15.12 16.55
C VAL A 235 -19.39 -16.57 17.02
N ILE A 236 -18.63 -16.86 18.08
CA ILE A 236 -18.48 -18.25 18.55
C ILE A 236 -19.82 -18.82 19.03
N PHE A 237 -20.62 -18.03 19.74
CA PHE A 237 -21.84 -18.52 20.39
C PHE A 237 -23.08 -18.48 19.50
N TYR A 238 -23.23 -17.47 18.63
CA TYR A 238 -24.51 -17.19 17.96
C TYR A 238 -24.45 -17.22 16.44
N VAL A 239 -23.27 -17.12 15.82
CA VAL A 239 -23.16 -17.12 14.35
C VAL A 239 -22.89 -18.53 13.88
N SER A 240 -23.80 -19.06 13.08
CA SER A 240 -23.70 -20.41 12.48
C SER A 240 -23.69 -20.38 10.96
N ASP A 241 -24.13 -19.29 10.34
CA ASP A 241 -24.24 -19.13 8.89
C ASP A 241 -23.03 -18.38 8.29
N THR A 242 -22.71 -18.71 7.04
CA THR A 242 -21.54 -18.16 6.33
C THR A 242 -21.65 -16.66 6.08
N VAL A 243 -22.87 -16.13 5.91
CA VAL A 243 -23.11 -14.71 5.61
C VAL A 243 -22.85 -13.86 6.86
N GLY A 244 -23.40 -14.25 8.01
CA GLY A 244 -23.14 -13.63 9.30
C GLY A 244 -21.65 -13.69 9.67
N LEU A 245 -20.99 -14.82 9.37
CA LEU A 245 -19.55 -14.97 9.53
C LEU A 245 -18.76 -13.92 8.74
N VAL A 246 -19.05 -13.76 7.44
CA VAL A 246 -18.37 -12.76 6.58
C VAL A 246 -18.61 -11.35 7.10
N TYR A 247 -19.85 -11.03 7.50
CA TYR A 247 -20.19 -9.74 8.09
C TYR A 247 -19.31 -9.40 9.31
N TYR A 248 -19.20 -10.32 10.27
CA TYR A 248 -18.41 -10.07 11.48
C TYR A 248 -16.90 -10.08 11.25
N VAL A 249 -16.39 -10.74 10.22
CA VAL A 249 -14.98 -10.63 9.78
C VAL A 249 -14.69 -9.22 9.22
N ILE A 250 -15.58 -8.69 8.39
CA ILE A 250 -15.47 -7.32 7.87
C ILE A 250 -15.55 -6.32 9.03
N PHE A 251 -16.49 -6.53 9.96
CA PHE A 251 -16.65 -5.68 11.14
C PHE A 251 -15.40 -5.70 12.05
N PHE A 252 -14.78 -6.87 12.25
CA PHE A 252 -13.50 -6.99 12.95
C PHE A 252 -12.39 -6.18 12.26
N GLY A 253 -12.34 -6.21 10.93
CA GLY A 253 -11.39 -5.41 10.14
C GLY A 253 -11.60 -3.91 10.30
N ILE A 254 -12.85 -3.44 10.32
CA ILE A 254 -13.22 -2.04 10.53
C ILE A 254 -12.70 -1.54 11.90
N ILE A 255 -12.94 -2.30 12.98
CA ILE A 255 -12.45 -1.97 14.32
C ILE A 255 -10.91 -1.87 14.34
N CYS A 256 -10.22 -2.78 13.63
CA CYS A 256 -8.76 -2.72 13.50
C CYS A 256 -8.28 -1.44 12.80
N VAL A 257 -8.95 -1.01 11.72
CA VAL A 257 -8.57 0.19 10.96
C VAL A 257 -8.86 1.48 11.72
N GLN A 258 -9.78 1.50 12.68
CA GLN A 258 -9.98 2.66 13.55
C GLN A 258 -8.80 2.86 14.53
N LEU A 259 -8.17 1.78 15.00
CA LEU A 259 -7.07 1.86 15.97
C LEU A 259 -5.67 1.91 15.33
N PHE A 260 -5.48 1.20 14.22
CA PHE A 260 -4.17 0.99 13.59
C PHE A 260 -3.46 2.30 13.19
N PRO A 261 -4.08 3.27 12.51
CA PRO A 261 -3.41 4.48 12.05
C PRO A 261 -2.79 5.30 13.18
N SER A 262 -3.49 5.41 14.32
CA SER A 262 -2.99 6.13 15.49
C SER A 262 -1.75 5.46 16.07
N CYS A 263 -1.77 4.14 16.18
CA CYS A 263 -0.64 3.33 16.65
C CYS A 263 0.55 3.38 15.68
N TYR A 264 0.28 3.39 14.37
CA TYR A 264 1.30 3.52 13.33
C TYR A 264 2.00 4.87 13.39
N TYR A 265 1.26 5.98 13.28
CA TYR A 265 1.87 7.32 13.26
C TYR A 265 2.48 7.73 14.60
N ALA A 266 1.99 7.21 15.73
CA ALA A 266 2.67 7.36 17.01
C ALA A 266 4.03 6.64 17.04
N SER A 267 4.16 5.49 16.38
CA SER A 267 5.44 4.78 16.24
C SER A 267 6.40 5.51 15.30
N VAL A 268 5.90 6.02 14.18
CA VAL A 268 6.68 6.85 13.25
C VAL A 268 7.17 8.12 13.93
N LEU A 269 6.33 8.81 14.72
CA LEU A 269 6.73 9.99 15.48
C LEU A 269 7.87 9.67 16.47
N ALA A 270 7.78 8.53 17.17
CA ALA A 270 8.83 8.11 18.08
C ALA A 270 10.16 7.87 17.34
N ASP A 271 10.13 7.15 16.21
CA ASP A 271 11.29 6.86 15.37
C ASP A 271 11.93 8.14 14.79
N GLU A 272 11.12 9.04 14.23
CA GLU A 272 11.60 10.32 13.69
C GLU A 272 12.20 11.22 14.79
N SER A 273 11.65 11.17 16.00
CA SER A 273 12.21 11.90 17.14
C SER A 273 13.57 11.36 17.58
N GLU A 274 13.75 10.04 17.55
CA GLU A 274 15.01 9.35 17.87
C GLU A 274 16.08 9.59 16.80
N HIS A 275 15.66 9.92 15.57
CA HIS A 275 16.56 10.24 14.47
C HIS A 275 17.17 11.66 14.52
N LEU A 276 16.57 12.59 15.28
CA LEU A 276 17.03 14.00 15.33
C LEU A 276 18.51 14.16 15.76
N PRO A 277 19.00 13.49 16.82
CA PRO A 277 20.43 13.54 17.18
C PRO A 277 21.35 13.01 16.07
N TYR A 278 20.92 11.94 15.39
CA TYR A 278 21.69 11.36 14.28
C TYR A 278 21.76 12.32 13.09
N ALA A 279 20.68 13.03 12.79
CA ALA A 279 20.68 14.05 11.75
C ALA A 279 21.69 15.17 12.04
N ILE A 280 21.77 15.63 13.30
CA ILE A 280 22.79 16.59 13.72
C ILE A 280 24.20 16.00 13.57
N PHE A 281 24.40 14.74 13.96
CA PHE A 281 25.67 14.04 13.81
C PHE A 281 26.09 13.89 12.33
N SER A 282 25.13 13.75 11.41
CA SER A 282 25.39 13.68 9.97
C SER A 282 25.68 15.03 9.32
N SER A 283 25.46 16.14 10.03
CA SER A 283 25.91 17.45 9.58
C SER A 283 27.44 17.53 9.63
N ASN A 284 28.09 18.33 8.79
CA ASN A 284 29.56 18.50 8.80
C ASN A 284 30.07 19.24 10.07
N TRP A 285 29.62 18.83 11.25
CA TRP A 285 29.83 19.48 12.54
C TRP A 285 31.29 19.41 13.01
N SER A 286 32.03 18.36 12.61
CA SER A 286 33.45 18.18 12.95
C SER A 286 34.32 19.29 12.38
N SER A 287 33.94 19.82 11.22
CA SER A 287 34.64 20.89 10.52
C SER A 287 34.28 22.29 11.05
N LEU A 288 33.35 22.40 12.00
CA LEU A 288 32.95 23.69 12.57
C LEU A 288 33.95 24.22 13.60
N PRO A 289 34.06 25.56 13.77
CA PRO A 289 34.83 26.17 14.85
C PRO A 289 34.37 25.70 16.25
N VAL A 290 35.28 25.71 17.23
CA VAL A 290 35.05 25.20 18.60
C VAL A 290 33.79 25.78 19.25
N LYS A 291 33.56 27.10 19.10
CA LYS A 291 32.36 27.78 19.64
C LYS A 291 31.06 27.18 19.07
N ARG A 292 31.00 26.96 17.75
CA ARG A 292 29.80 26.40 17.08
C ARG A 292 29.61 24.92 17.37
N ARG A 293 30.70 24.14 17.49
CA ARG A 293 30.63 22.74 17.93
C ARG A 293 29.96 22.60 19.30
N ARG A 294 30.23 23.54 20.22
CA ARG A 294 29.57 23.57 21.53
C ARG A 294 28.07 23.84 21.42
N ASP A 295 27.66 24.77 20.54
CA ASP A 295 26.24 25.09 20.33
C ASP A 295 25.46 23.88 19.76
N VAL A 296 26.04 23.19 18.77
CA VAL A 296 25.47 21.96 18.18
C VAL A 296 25.39 20.83 19.20
N LEU A 297 26.41 20.69 20.04
CA LEU A 297 26.44 19.68 21.09
C LEU A 297 25.35 19.94 22.15
N ILE A 298 25.17 21.19 22.58
CA ILE A 298 24.07 21.58 23.48
C ILE A 298 22.72 21.25 22.83
N PHE A 299 22.54 21.58 21.56
CA PHE A 299 21.29 21.31 20.87
C PHE A 299 21.04 19.81 20.70
N THR A 300 22.08 19.01 20.44
CA THR A 300 21.99 17.55 20.39
C THR A 300 21.49 16.97 21.71
N GLN A 301 21.93 17.51 22.85
CA GLN A 301 21.42 17.07 24.16
C GLN A 301 19.92 17.36 24.33
N LEU A 302 19.42 18.44 23.73
CA LEU A 302 17.99 18.77 23.76
C LEU A 302 17.16 17.83 22.87
N THR A 303 17.72 17.36 21.75
CA THR A 303 17.03 16.44 20.83
C THR A 303 17.03 14.98 21.27
N LEU A 304 17.79 14.61 22.32
CA LEU A 304 17.76 13.25 22.89
C LEU A 304 16.42 12.90 23.56
N ARG A 305 15.55 13.89 23.82
CA ARG A 305 14.22 13.63 24.38
C ARG A 305 13.29 13.09 23.28
N THR A 306 12.99 11.80 23.35
CA THR A 306 12.07 11.12 22.42
C THR A 306 10.60 11.55 22.61
N MET A 307 9.87 11.76 21.52
CA MET A 307 8.45 12.13 21.50
C MET A 307 7.55 10.89 21.49
N THR A 308 7.44 10.21 22.65
CA THR A 308 6.58 9.02 22.80
C THR A 308 5.19 9.39 23.28
N VAL A 309 4.15 9.02 22.55
CA VAL A 309 2.76 9.34 22.91
C VAL A 309 2.20 8.25 23.84
N LYS A 310 1.51 8.67 24.91
CA LYS A 310 0.87 7.75 25.86
C LYS A 310 -0.64 8.00 25.91
N ALA A 311 -1.43 6.95 25.73
CA ALA A 311 -2.87 6.95 25.96
C ALA A 311 -3.17 7.05 27.46
N GLY A 312 -3.87 8.12 27.87
CA GLY A 312 -4.21 8.43 29.26
C GLY A 312 -3.01 8.55 30.20
N GLY A 313 -1.79 8.72 29.68
CA GLY A 313 -0.55 8.63 30.45
C GLY A 313 -0.14 7.22 30.89
N MET A 314 -0.96 6.19 30.61
CA MET A 314 -0.78 4.82 31.09
C MET A 314 -0.11 3.92 30.04
N PHE A 315 -0.69 3.87 28.83
CA PHE A 315 -0.25 2.94 27.79
C PHE A 315 0.53 3.68 26.70
N VAL A 316 1.72 3.20 26.35
CA VAL A 316 2.46 3.76 25.22
C VAL A 316 1.72 3.42 23.94
N LEU A 317 1.35 4.45 23.17
CA LEU A 317 0.69 4.29 21.88
C LEU A 317 1.73 3.96 20.82
N ASN A 318 1.76 2.71 20.37
CA ASN A 318 2.65 2.22 19.32
C ASN A 318 2.04 0.98 18.65
N LEU A 319 2.69 0.47 17.60
CA LEU A 319 2.24 -0.75 16.92
C LEU A 319 2.13 -1.96 17.86
N ASN A 320 2.98 -2.05 18.90
CA ASN A 320 2.88 -3.12 19.89
C ASN A 320 1.57 -3.06 20.68
N ALA A 321 1.08 -1.86 21.02
CA ALA A 321 -0.21 -1.68 21.68
C ALA A 321 -1.37 -2.15 20.79
N PHE A 322 -1.37 -1.80 19.50
CA PHE A 322 -2.35 -2.31 18.54
C PHE A 322 -2.37 -3.85 18.51
N PHE A 323 -1.20 -4.47 18.32
CA PHE A 323 -1.13 -5.92 18.25
C PHE A 323 -1.46 -6.60 19.58
N ALA A 324 -1.15 -5.98 20.73
CA ALA A 324 -1.55 -6.48 22.04
C ALA A 324 -3.08 -6.51 22.20
N THR A 325 -3.77 -5.47 21.74
CA THR A 325 -5.24 -5.40 21.73
C THR A 325 -5.85 -6.53 20.88
N VAL A 326 -5.29 -6.77 19.69
CA VAL A 326 -5.71 -7.88 18.80
C VAL A 326 -5.42 -9.25 19.44
N LYS A 327 -4.26 -9.40 20.09
CA LYS A 327 -3.85 -10.64 20.77
C LYS A 327 -4.75 -10.97 21.97
N MET A 328 -5.26 -9.96 22.67
CA MET A 328 -6.21 -10.15 23.77
C MET A 328 -7.50 -10.81 23.26
N ALA A 329 -8.09 -10.30 22.18
CA ALA A 329 -9.28 -10.89 21.54
C ALA A 329 -9.02 -12.32 21.05
N TYR A 330 -7.84 -12.59 20.47
CA TYR A 330 -7.43 -13.94 20.08
C TYR A 330 -7.31 -14.89 21.29
N SER A 331 -6.73 -14.42 22.40
CA SER A 331 -6.54 -15.24 23.59
C SER A 331 -7.91 -15.67 24.17
N LEU A 332 -8.88 -14.75 24.16
CA LEU A 332 -10.26 -15.04 24.53
C LEU A 332 -10.90 -16.03 23.55
N PHE A 333 -10.76 -15.82 22.24
CA PHE A 333 -11.21 -16.76 21.20
C PHE A 333 -10.67 -18.18 21.44
N ALA A 334 -9.37 -18.31 21.71
CA ALA A 334 -8.71 -19.59 21.90
C ALA A 334 -9.17 -20.31 23.18
N VAL A 335 -9.45 -19.58 24.26
CA VAL A 335 -9.97 -20.15 25.50
C VAL A 335 -11.43 -20.59 25.31
N VAL A 336 -12.29 -19.71 24.80
CA VAL A 336 -13.72 -19.99 24.60
C VAL A 336 -13.94 -21.11 23.57
N GLY A 337 -13.18 -21.10 22.47
CA GLY A 337 -13.23 -22.14 21.44
C GLY A 337 -12.81 -23.53 21.93
N ARG A 338 -11.88 -23.61 22.90
CA ARG A 338 -11.50 -24.90 23.54
C ARG A 338 -12.62 -25.44 24.43
N VAL A 339 -13.34 -24.57 25.12
CA VAL A 339 -14.45 -24.96 26.01
C VAL A 339 -15.68 -25.42 25.23
N HIS A 340 -15.96 -24.83 24.06
CA HIS A 340 -17.23 -25.02 23.35
C HIS A 340 -17.22 -26.08 22.22
N ARG A 341 -16.09 -26.76 21.95
CA ARG A 341 -15.94 -27.82 20.90
C ARG A 341 -16.65 -27.53 19.56
N ARG A 342 -16.75 -26.27 19.12
CA ARG A 342 -17.28 -25.89 17.80
C ARG A 342 -16.17 -25.87 16.76
N ASP A 343 -16.49 -26.28 15.53
CA ASP A 343 -15.57 -26.22 14.39
C ASP A 343 -15.31 -24.76 14.01
N THR A 344 -14.16 -24.25 14.45
CA THR A 344 -13.73 -22.85 14.30
C THR A 344 -13.06 -22.56 12.96
N GLY A 345 -13.21 -23.46 11.98
CA GLY A 345 -12.49 -23.49 10.70
C GLY A 345 -12.31 -22.13 10.00
N PRO A 346 -13.34 -21.30 9.84
CA PRO A 346 -13.24 -20.04 9.10
C PRO A 346 -12.44 -18.94 9.82
N PHE A 347 -12.54 -18.85 11.15
CA PHE A 347 -11.72 -17.90 11.93
C PHE A 347 -10.32 -18.45 12.21
N ARG A 348 -10.18 -19.77 12.34
CA ARG A 348 -8.86 -20.41 12.31
C ARG A 348 -8.12 -19.99 11.05
N LEU A 349 -8.80 -19.88 9.91
CA LEU A 349 -8.23 -19.39 8.66
C LEU A 349 -7.76 -17.93 8.78
N VAL A 350 -8.61 -17.00 9.20
CA VAL A 350 -8.25 -15.57 9.41
C VAL A 350 -7.05 -15.42 10.35
N TRP A 351 -6.99 -16.21 11.43
CA TRP A 351 -5.94 -16.15 12.43
C TRP A 351 -4.68 -16.93 12.06
N ILE A 352 -4.81 -18.03 11.32
CA ILE A 352 -3.70 -18.72 10.65
C ILE A 352 -3.08 -17.72 9.68
N CYS A 353 -3.87 -17.03 8.85
CA CYS A 353 -3.43 -15.96 7.96
C CYS A 353 -2.72 -14.81 8.69
N LEU A 354 -3.21 -14.34 9.85
CA LEU A 354 -2.52 -13.33 10.67
C LEU A 354 -1.22 -13.85 11.32
N ARG A 355 -1.19 -15.11 11.77
CA ARG A 355 0.01 -15.78 12.30
C ARG A 355 1.03 -16.09 11.20
N ILE A 356 0.53 -16.29 9.99
CA ILE A 356 1.25 -16.49 8.74
C ILE A 356 1.90 -15.19 8.25
N LEU A 357 1.19 -14.06 8.39
CA LEU A 357 1.60 -12.73 7.94
C LEU A 357 2.61 -12.06 8.88
N ALA A 358 2.62 -12.41 10.18
CA ALA A 358 3.52 -11.83 11.18
C ALA A 358 4.07 -12.85 12.22
N PRO A 359 4.85 -13.86 11.80
CA PRO A 359 5.30 -14.97 12.66
C PRO A 359 6.25 -14.55 13.79
N THR A 360 7.05 -13.49 13.59
CA THR A 360 7.99 -12.94 14.59
C THR A 360 7.28 -12.40 15.84
N PHE A 361 6.03 -11.98 15.72
CA PHE A 361 5.22 -11.43 16.82
C PHE A 361 4.68 -12.52 17.77
N PHE A 362 4.53 -13.76 17.30
CA PHE A 362 4.08 -14.89 18.12
C PHE A 362 5.23 -15.62 18.85
N GLY A 363 6.40 -14.98 18.96
CA GLY A 363 7.57 -15.55 19.63
C GLY A 363 8.27 -16.65 18.83
N ALA A 364 8.03 -16.74 17.52
CA ALA A 364 8.75 -17.68 16.67
C ALA A 364 10.22 -17.26 16.56
N SER A 365 11.14 -18.20 16.83
CA SER A 365 12.58 -17.94 16.63
C SER A 365 12.87 -17.62 15.16
N LYS A 366 13.94 -16.88 14.87
CA LYS A 366 14.39 -16.60 13.48
C LYS A 366 14.51 -17.85 12.62
N ARG A 367 14.81 -19.03 13.22
CA ARG A 367 14.81 -20.31 12.51
C ARG A 367 13.40 -20.78 12.20
N VAL A 368 12.48 -20.75 13.16
CA VAL A 368 11.08 -21.15 12.96
C VAL A 368 10.40 -20.29 11.91
N ALA A 369 10.63 -18.97 11.90
CA ALA A 369 10.11 -18.07 10.86
C ALA A 369 10.66 -18.42 9.46
N ARG A 370 11.95 -18.77 9.36
CA ARG A 370 12.57 -19.20 8.10
C ARG A 370 12.10 -20.57 7.64
N THR A 371 11.98 -21.55 8.54
CA THR A 371 11.42 -22.87 8.22
C THR A 371 9.96 -22.74 7.80
N TYR A 372 9.23 -21.84 8.44
CA TYR A 372 7.85 -21.50 8.11
C TYR A 372 7.72 -20.85 6.72
N GLU A 373 8.58 -19.90 6.36
CA GLU A 373 8.64 -19.35 5.00
C GLU A 373 8.90 -20.44 3.96
N VAL A 374 9.81 -21.38 4.26
CA VAL A 374 10.11 -22.54 3.40
C VAL A 374 8.92 -23.48 3.28
N ILE A 375 8.23 -23.80 4.38
CA ILE A 375 7.03 -24.66 4.38
C ILE A 375 5.90 -23.99 3.60
N LEU A 376 5.68 -22.69 3.79
CA LEU A 376 4.67 -21.93 3.06
C LEU A 376 4.99 -21.89 1.57
N HIS A 377 6.27 -21.72 1.21
CA HIS A 377 6.72 -21.84 -0.17
C HIS A 377 6.43 -23.22 -0.74
N VAL A 378 6.77 -24.32 -0.05
CA VAL A 378 6.47 -25.68 -0.53
C VAL A 378 4.97 -25.92 -0.68
N LEU A 379 4.16 -25.44 0.26
CA LEU A 379 2.71 -25.63 0.24
C LEU A 379 2.04 -24.87 -0.92
N ILE A 380 2.46 -23.63 -1.15
CA ILE A 380 1.89 -22.75 -2.19
C ILE A 380 2.46 -23.08 -3.57
N THR A 381 3.77 -23.31 -3.70
CA THR A 381 4.43 -23.52 -5.01
C THR A 381 4.34 -24.95 -5.54
N ILE A 382 4.09 -25.94 -4.68
CA ILE A 382 4.10 -27.36 -5.08
C ILE A 382 2.76 -28.02 -4.77
N LEU A 383 2.31 -28.01 -3.50
CA LEU A 383 1.13 -28.79 -3.09
C LEU A 383 -0.19 -28.22 -3.61
N PHE A 384 -0.30 -26.89 -3.70
CA PHE A 384 -1.52 -26.23 -4.16
C PHE A 384 -1.79 -26.45 -5.67
N PRO A 385 -0.82 -26.28 -6.58
CA PRO A 385 -0.97 -26.70 -7.98
C PRO A 385 -1.29 -28.19 -8.14
N LEU A 386 -0.66 -29.05 -7.35
CA LEU A 386 -0.94 -30.50 -7.38
C LEU A 386 -2.37 -30.83 -6.96
N HIS A 387 -2.90 -30.16 -5.93
CA HIS A 387 -4.29 -30.31 -5.51
C HIS A 387 -5.27 -29.91 -6.62
N LEU A 388 -5.02 -28.80 -7.31
CA LEU A 388 -5.85 -28.32 -8.41
C LEU A 388 -5.78 -29.26 -9.63
N ILE A 389 -4.60 -29.77 -9.97
CA ILE A 389 -4.43 -30.79 -11.02
C ILE A 389 -5.19 -32.07 -10.65
N MET A 390 -5.15 -32.50 -9.39
CA MET A 390 -5.90 -33.66 -8.91
C MET A 390 -7.41 -33.40 -8.97
N GLY A 391 -7.83 -32.15 -8.74
CA GLY A 391 -9.20 -31.68 -8.94
C GLY A 391 -9.70 -31.86 -10.37
N LEU A 392 -8.86 -31.64 -11.39
CA LEU A 392 -9.21 -31.82 -12.81
C LEU A 392 -9.55 -33.28 -13.19
N TRP A 393 -9.13 -34.27 -12.39
CA TRP A 393 -9.33 -35.70 -12.66
C TRP A 393 -10.61 -36.29 -12.06
N LEU A 394 -11.29 -35.54 -11.18
CA LEU A 394 -12.61 -35.92 -10.69
C LEU A 394 -13.64 -35.63 -11.78
N ARG A 395 -14.65 -36.49 -11.97
CA ARG A 395 -15.69 -36.31 -13.02
C ARG A 395 -16.44 -35.00 -12.79
N ILE A 396 -16.06 -33.97 -13.53
CA ILE A 396 -16.54 -32.60 -13.42
C ILE A 396 -17.30 -32.22 -14.69
N GLU A 397 -18.36 -31.43 -14.54
CA GLU A 397 -19.12 -30.89 -15.68
C GLU A 397 -18.25 -29.99 -16.57
N PRO A 398 -18.52 -29.89 -17.88
CA PRO A 398 -17.67 -29.12 -18.80
C PRO A 398 -17.46 -27.66 -18.36
N GLU A 399 -18.46 -26.99 -17.79
CA GLU A 399 -18.33 -25.60 -17.34
C GLU A 399 -17.32 -25.45 -16.20
N GLU A 400 -17.41 -26.31 -15.19
CA GLU A 400 -16.50 -26.33 -14.04
C GLU A 400 -15.08 -26.75 -14.46
N LEU A 401 -14.95 -27.61 -15.47
CA LEU A 401 -13.65 -27.99 -16.03
C LEU A 401 -12.90 -26.78 -16.58
N PHE A 402 -13.54 -25.90 -17.34
CA PHE A 402 -12.90 -24.70 -17.90
C PHE A 402 -12.49 -23.70 -16.81
N LYS A 403 -13.33 -23.53 -15.76
CA LYS A 403 -12.99 -22.70 -14.59
C LYS A 403 -11.78 -23.27 -13.84
N ASN A 404 -11.80 -24.56 -13.54
CA ASN A 404 -10.73 -25.24 -12.80
C ASN A 404 -9.43 -25.31 -13.61
N LEU A 405 -9.51 -25.45 -14.94
CA LEU A 405 -8.34 -25.45 -15.82
C LEU A 405 -7.66 -24.08 -15.83
N THR A 406 -8.45 -23.00 -15.91
CA THR A 406 -7.95 -21.63 -15.84
C THR A 406 -7.22 -21.40 -14.51
N LEU A 407 -7.88 -21.70 -13.39
CA LEU A 407 -7.29 -21.57 -12.06
C LEU A 407 -6.00 -22.39 -11.92
N SER A 408 -6.00 -23.64 -12.36
CA SER A 408 -4.82 -24.51 -12.31
C SER A 408 -3.64 -23.94 -13.07
N LEU A 409 -3.87 -23.42 -14.28
CA LEU A 409 -2.81 -22.81 -15.10
C LEU A 409 -2.25 -21.54 -14.45
N THR A 410 -3.11 -20.69 -13.89
CA THR A 410 -2.68 -19.49 -13.16
C THR A 410 -1.78 -19.86 -11.97
N CYS A 411 -2.19 -20.85 -11.16
CA CYS A 411 -1.44 -21.28 -9.98
C CYS A 411 -0.08 -21.91 -10.34
N ILE A 412 -0.04 -22.76 -11.39
CA ILE A 412 1.20 -23.33 -11.92
C ILE A 412 2.13 -22.20 -12.39
N GLY A 413 1.58 -21.18 -13.06
CA GLY A 413 2.32 -20.02 -13.53
C GLY A 413 2.94 -19.21 -12.42
N CYS A 414 2.15 -18.83 -11.41
CA CYS A 414 2.64 -18.12 -10.24
C CYS A 414 3.74 -18.91 -9.51
N SER A 415 3.58 -20.22 -9.40
CA SER A 415 4.55 -21.12 -8.76
C SER A 415 5.87 -21.18 -9.53
N LEU A 416 5.82 -21.43 -10.84
CA LEU A 416 7.00 -21.44 -11.71
C LEU A 416 7.73 -20.10 -11.69
N LYS A 417 6.98 -18.98 -11.75
CA LYS A 417 7.55 -17.64 -11.67
C LYS A 417 8.31 -17.41 -10.36
N ASN A 418 7.70 -17.82 -9.24
CA ASN A 418 8.31 -17.67 -7.93
C ASN A 418 9.63 -18.46 -7.83
N VAL A 419 9.63 -19.72 -8.28
CA VAL A 419 10.84 -20.56 -8.32
C VAL A 419 11.93 -19.90 -9.19
N LEU A 420 11.57 -19.39 -10.37
CA LEU A 420 12.52 -18.73 -11.27
C LEU A 420 13.11 -17.44 -10.68
N LEU A 421 12.33 -16.65 -9.93
CA LEU A 421 12.80 -15.46 -9.23
C LEU A 421 13.73 -15.82 -8.07
N LEU A 422 13.40 -16.86 -7.29
CA LEU A 422 14.25 -17.36 -6.20
C LEU A 422 15.59 -17.88 -6.71
N CYS A 423 15.59 -18.65 -7.81
CA CYS A 423 16.81 -19.13 -8.45
C CYS A 423 17.71 -17.98 -8.95
N ASN A 424 17.12 -16.83 -9.29
CA ASN A 424 17.83 -15.66 -9.79
C ASN A 424 18.03 -14.56 -8.75
N LEU A 425 17.73 -14.80 -7.47
CA LEU A 425 17.76 -13.75 -6.44
C LEU A 425 19.13 -13.06 -6.33
N GLY A 426 20.23 -13.81 -6.49
CA GLY A 426 21.58 -13.23 -6.52
C GLY A 426 21.78 -12.23 -7.67
N ASN A 427 21.29 -12.57 -8.87
CA ASN A 427 21.35 -11.70 -10.04
C ASN A 427 20.44 -10.46 -9.89
N ILE A 428 19.30 -10.61 -9.21
CA ILE A 428 18.39 -9.51 -8.89
C ILE A 428 19.08 -8.49 -7.96
N VAL A 429 19.74 -8.99 -6.91
CA VAL A 429 20.50 -8.14 -5.96
C VAL A 429 21.68 -7.44 -6.67
N GLU A 430 22.38 -8.15 -7.57
CA GLU A 430 23.44 -7.54 -8.37
C GLU A 430 22.88 -6.43 -9.29
N ALA A 431 21.73 -6.67 -9.93
CA ALA A 431 21.07 -5.69 -10.78
C ALA A 431 20.62 -4.44 -10.00
N GLU A 432 20.08 -4.60 -8.80
CA GLU A 432 19.73 -3.47 -7.91
C GLU A 432 20.97 -2.68 -7.46
N SER A 433 22.07 -3.38 -7.16
CA SER A 433 23.34 -2.73 -6.84
C SER A 433 23.85 -1.88 -8.00
N LEU A 434 23.79 -2.39 -9.24
CA LEU A 434 24.18 -1.63 -10.44
C LEU A 434 23.27 -0.43 -10.69
N LEU A 435 21.95 -0.59 -10.50
CA LEU A 435 21.01 0.52 -10.57
C LEU A 435 21.35 1.60 -9.52
N SER A 436 21.69 1.20 -8.29
CA SER A 436 22.13 2.14 -7.25
C SER A 436 23.43 2.86 -7.61
N GLN A 437 24.36 2.18 -8.28
CA GLN A 437 25.59 2.80 -8.78
C GLN A 437 25.28 3.82 -9.89
N LEU A 438 24.43 3.47 -10.84
CA LEU A 438 23.99 4.37 -11.92
C LEU A 438 23.24 5.59 -11.36
N ASP A 439 22.37 5.40 -10.35
CA ASP A 439 21.66 6.47 -9.65
C ASP A 439 22.63 7.49 -9.03
N LYS A 440 23.73 7.02 -8.41
CA LYS A 440 24.75 7.89 -7.79
C LYS A 440 25.54 8.71 -8.81
N ARG A 441 25.61 8.26 -10.07
CA ARG A 441 26.31 8.99 -11.15
C ARG A 441 25.44 10.08 -11.79
N ILE A 442 24.22 10.31 -11.30
CA ILE A 442 23.33 11.40 -11.74
C ILE A 442 23.66 12.67 -10.95
N LEU A 443 24.54 13.52 -11.50
CA LEU A 443 25.04 14.72 -10.82
C LEU A 443 24.34 16.01 -11.27
N ASN A 444 23.95 16.11 -12.55
CA ASN A 444 23.37 17.33 -13.13
C ASN A 444 21.91 17.54 -12.70
N VAL A 445 21.53 18.80 -12.44
CA VAL A 445 20.17 19.18 -11.99
C VAL A 445 19.11 18.82 -13.03
N ASP A 446 19.38 19.05 -14.32
CA ASP A 446 18.48 18.70 -15.43
C ASP A 446 18.26 17.19 -15.55
N GLU A 447 19.32 16.43 -15.36
CA GLU A 447 19.32 14.96 -15.42
C GLU A 447 18.55 14.37 -14.25
N ARG A 448 18.77 14.91 -13.04
CA ARG A 448 18.06 14.52 -11.84
C ARG A 448 16.59 14.88 -11.92
N MET A 449 16.25 16.04 -12.49
CA MET A 449 14.88 16.46 -12.72
C MET A 449 14.18 15.52 -13.72
N TYR A 450 14.83 15.18 -14.82
CA TYR A 450 14.33 14.20 -15.79
C TYR A 450 14.09 12.82 -15.13
N PHE A 451 15.07 12.34 -14.37
CA PHE A 451 15.05 11.05 -13.69
C PHE A 451 13.93 10.95 -12.63
N GLU A 452 13.81 11.97 -11.77
CA GLU A 452 12.80 11.99 -10.69
C GLU A 452 11.38 12.31 -11.19
N GLN A 453 11.22 13.19 -12.19
CA GLN A 453 9.90 13.60 -12.67
C GLN A 453 9.30 12.65 -13.70
N ILE A 454 10.11 12.03 -14.58
CA ILE A 454 9.57 11.21 -15.67
C ILE A 454 9.73 9.74 -15.32
N MET A 455 10.93 9.27 -14.96
CA MET A 455 11.16 7.85 -14.74
C MET A 455 10.58 7.34 -13.43
N ARG A 456 10.86 7.98 -12.29
CA ARG A 456 10.22 7.59 -11.01
C ARG A 456 8.70 7.79 -10.99
N ARG A 457 8.14 8.70 -11.78
CA ARG A 457 6.68 8.82 -11.92
C ARG A 457 6.09 7.72 -12.79
N ARG A 458 6.73 7.36 -13.92
CA ARG A 458 6.31 6.23 -14.77
C ARG A 458 6.35 4.92 -13.99
N ALA A 459 7.45 4.64 -13.28
CA ALA A 459 7.58 3.48 -12.41
C ALA A 459 6.50 3.45 -11.31
N ARG A 460 6.26 4.56 -10.59
CA ARG A 460 5.20 4.61 -9.55
C ARG A 460 3.79 4.48 -10.10
N ARG A 461 3.48 5.09 -11.25
CA ARG A 461 2.15 4.95 -11.90
C ARG A 461 1.93 3.54 -12.38
N LEU A 462 2.97 2.89 -12.92
CA LEU A 462 2.93 1.50 -13.34
C LEU A 462 2.68 0.58 -12.15
N THR A 463 3.51 0.65 -11.11
CA THR A 463 3.35 -0.16 -9.89
C THR A 463 2.00 0.09 -9.23
N GLY A 464 1.55 1.36 -9.15
CA GLY A 464 0.25 1.71 -8.58
C GLY A 464 -0.94 1.25 -9.44
N GLY A 465 -0.82 1.32 -10.77
CA GLY A 465 -1.86 0.88 -11.69
C GLY A 465 -2.03 -0.64 -11.68
N ILE A 466 -0.91 -1.40 -11.71
CA ILE A 466 -0.92 -2.85 -11.56
C ILE A 466 -1.50 -3.22 -10.19
N TYR A 467 -1.08 -2.57 -9.10
CA TYR A 467 -1.61 -2.81 -7.75
C TYR A 467 -3.13 -2.59 -7.65
N LEU A 468 -3.64 -1.49 -8.21
CA LEU A 468 -5.08 -1.18 -8.21
C LEU A 468 -5.88 -2.16 -9.05
N LEU A 469 -5.33 -2.60 -10.18
CA LEU A 469 -5.99 -3.58 -11.04
C LEU A 469 -6.06 -4.95 -10.37
N TYR A 470 -4.97 -5.42 -9.77
CA TYR A 470 -4.97 -6.64 -8.97
C TYR A 470 -5.96 -6.53 -7.81
N LEU A 471 -5.94 -5.42 -7.06
CA LEU A 471 -6.90 -5.19 -5.97
C LEU A 471 -8.36 -5.21 -6.45
N PHE A 472 -8.66 -4.61 -7.59
CA PHE A 472 -9.99 -4.62 -8.20
C PHE A 472 -10.43 -6.05 -8.57
N VAL A 473 -9.54 -6.83 -9.19
CA VAL A 473 -9.78 -8.24 -9.54
C VAL A 473 -9.98 -9.10 -8.30
N TYR A 474 -9.16 -8.89 -7.26
CA TYR A 474 -9.27 -9.63 -5.99
C TYR A 474 -10.56 -9.33 -5.23
N ILE A 475 -11.09 -8.10 -5.32
CA ILE A 475 -12.35 -7.72 -4.69
C ILE A 475 -13.56 -8.20 -5.53
N ALA A 476 -13.43 -8.25 -6.86
CA ALA A 476 -14.56 -8.49 -7.75
C ALA A 476 -14.74 -9.95 -8.22
N LEU A 477 -13.70 -10.82 -8.21
CA LEU A 477 -13.75 -12.12 -8.91
C LEU A 477 -13.52 -13.39 -8.05
N VAL A 478 -13.15 -13.32 -6.76
CA VAL A 478 -12.80 -14.55 -5.98
C VAL A 478 -13.59 -14.67 -4.67
N PRO A 479 -14.60 -15.56 -4.58
CA PRO A 479 -15.34 -15.82 -3.33
C PRO A 479 -14.55 -16.62 -2.28
N SER A 480 -13.47 -17.31 -2.67
CA SER A 480 -12.71 -18.24 -1.83
C SER A 480 -11.47 -17.58 -1.22
N ILE A 481 -11.60 -17.16 0.04
CA ILE A 481 -10.60 -16.50 0.90
C ILE A 481 -9.21 -17.19 0.91
N ILE A 482 -9.15 -18.51 0.68
CA ILE A 482 -7.91 -19.32 0.75
C ILE A 482 -6.95 -19.02 -0.41
N THR A 483 -7.46 -18.87 -1.64
CA THR A 483 -6.63 -18.50 -2.80
C THR A 483 -6.23 -17.01 -2.74
N THR A 484 -7.11 -16.18 -2.19
CA THR A 484 -6.93 -14.72 -2.01
C THR A 484 -5.76 -14.37 -1.07
N ILE A 485 -5.51 -15.16 -0.03
CA ILE A 485 -4.48 -14.86 0.98
C ILE A 485 -3.10 -15.46 0.62
N GLN A 486 -3.05 -16.52 -0.18
CA GLN A 486 -1.80 -17.23 -0.49
C GLN A 486 -1.13 -16.77 -1.80
N GLU A 487 -1.89 -16.41 -2.85
CA GLU A 487 -1.33 -16.08 -4.17
C GLU A 487 -1.23 -14.56 -4.42
N GLY A 488 -2.04 -13.76 -3.71
CA GLY A 488 -2.18 -12.32 -3.89
C GLY A 488 -0.87 -11.52 -3.86
N PRO A 489 -0.06 -11.64 -2.80
CA PRO A 489 1.19 -10.89 -2.68
C PRO A 489 2.33 -11.44 -3.57
N GLN A 490 2.40 -12.76 -3.78
CA GLN A 490 3.47 -13.40 -4.56
C GLN A 490 3.29 -13.16 -6.06
N GLY A 491 2.09 -13.34 -6.60
CA GLY A 491 1.79 -13.03 -8.01
C GLY A 491 2.05 -11.56 -8.34
N LEU A 492 1.66 -10.66 -7.43
CA LEU A 492 1.86 -9.23 -7.60
C LEU A 492 3.34 -8.82 -7.67
N VAL A 493 4.20 -9.36 -6.80
CA VAL A 493 5.65 -9.09 -6.86
C VAL A 493 6.25 -9.63 -8.15
N ASN A 494 5.84 -10.85 -8.55
CA ASN A 494 6.35 -11.52 -9.75
C ASN A 494 5.99 -10.80 -11.05
N ASP A 495 4.81 -10.18 -11.10
CA ASP A 495 4.30 -9.50 -12.29
C ASP A 495 4.68 -8.01 -12.34
N VAL A 496 5.01 -7.39 -11.20
CA VAL A 496 5.47 -5.99 -11.11
C VAL A 496 6.97 -5.84 -11.36
N TYR A 497 7.79 -6.79 -10.92
CA TYR A 497 9.25 -6.68 -11.00
C TYR A 497 9.78 -6.54 -12.45
N PRO A 498 9.39 -7.38 -13.42
CA PRO A 498 9.90 -7.31 -14.80
C PRO A 498 9.65 -5.99 -15.51
N PRO A 499 8.42 -5.42 -15.52
CA PRO A 499 8.20 -4.14 -16.19
C PRO A 499 8.83 -2.98 -15.42
N LEU A 500 9.02 -3.09 -14.10
CA LEU A 500 9.73 -2.09 -13.30
C LEU A 500 11.22 -2.01 -13.63
N ILE A 501 11.91 -3.16 -13.71
CA ILE A 501 13.33 -3.18 -14.02
C ILE A 501 13.60 -2.77 -15.49
N LEU A 502 12.70 -3.12 -16.42
CA LEU A 502 12.76 -2.64 -17.81
C LEU A 502 12.51 -1.13 -17.93
N CYS A 503 11.54 -0.59 -17.18
CA CYS A 503 11.26 0.84 -17.13
C CYS A 503 12.43 1.65 -16.55
N THR A 504 13.10 1.14 -15.52
CA THR A 504 14.27 1.81 -14.92
C THR A 504 15.49 1.73 -15.81
N ALA A 505 15.81 0.55 -16.36
CA ALA A 505 16.90 0.37 -17.32
C ALA A 505 16.75 1.28 -18.54
N SER A 506 15.55 1.36 -19.14
CA SER A 506 15.30 2.27 -20.28
C SER A 506 15.50 3.74 -19.90
N GLY A 507 15.30 4.10 -18.64
CA GLY A 507 15.54 5.44 -18.12
C GLY A 507 16.99 5.84 -18.10
N HIS A 508 17.86 4.94 -17.63
CA HIS A 508 19.28 5.21 -17.62
C HIS A 508 19.89 5.24 -19.02
N ILE A 509 19.40 4.40 -19.95
CA ILE A 509 19.85 4.45 -21.36
C ILE A 509 19.45 5.78 -21.99
N ARG A 510 18.22 6.23 -21.78
CA ARG A 510 17.79 7.54 -22.29
C ARG A 510 18.59 8.70 -21.68
N LEU A 511 18.94 8.61 -20.41
CA LEU A 511 19.79 9.60 -19.76
C LEU A 511 21.16 9.66 -20.41
N LEU A 512 21.73 8.48 -20.71
CA LEU A 512 22.99 8.37 -21.44
C LEU A 512 22.89 8.99 -22.84
N CYS A 513 21.78 8.78 -23.57
CA CYS A 513 21.54 9.45 -24.86
C CYS A 513 21.56 10.98 -24.71
N ILE A 514 20.92 11.53 -23.68
CA ILE A 514 20.91 12.98 -23.44
C ILE A 514 22.32 13.49 -23.16
N ARG A 515 23.11 12.80 -22.33
CA ARG A 515 24.51 13.15 -22.04
C ARG A 515 25.36 13.21 -23.31
N PHE A 516 25.29 12.17 -24.14
CA PHE A 516 25.98 12.14 -25.43
C PHE A 516 25.57 13.25 -26.38
N SER A 517 24.28 13.60 -26.44
CA SER A 517 23.81 14.68 -27.32
C SER A 517 24.29 16.09 -26.92
N LYS A 518 24.65 16.28 -25.64
CA LYS A 518 25.11 17.57 -25.10
C LYS A 518 26.64 17.71 -25.08
N LEU A 519 27.37 16.60 -25.22
CA LEU A 519 28.83 16.58 -25.18
C LEU A 519 29.43 17.51 -26.26
N GLY A 520 30.32 18.40 -25.82
CA GLY A 520 31.01 19.37 -26.68
C GLY A 520 30.23 20.63 -27.04
N PHE A 521 29.00 20.82 -26.52
CA PHE A 521 28.19 22.04 -26.69
C PHE A 521 28.16 22.95 -25.44
N GLN A 522 29.06 22.75 -24.47
CA GLN A 522 29.11 23.56 -23.25
C GLN A 522 29.56 25.02 -23.55
N GLU A 523 29.03 25.99 -22.78
CA GLU A 523 29.31 27.44 -22.95
C GLU A 523 30.78 27.83 -22.67
N VAL A 524 31.53 26.95 -22.00
CA VAL A 524 32.95 27.12 -21.69
C VAL A 524 33.76 26.16 -22.56
N GLU A 525 34.75 26.66 -23.30
CA GLU A 525 35.74 25.81 -23.97
C GLU A 525 36.52 25.01 -22.91
N LEU A 526 36.12 23.76 -22.71
CA LEU A 526 36.81 22.82 -21.85
C LEU A 526 38.13 22.40 -22.49
N GLU A 527 39.16 22.20 -21.66
CA GLU A 527 40.38 21.54 -22.13
C GLU A 527 40.05 20.16 -22.72
N ASP A 528 40.73 19.80 -23.81
CA ASP A 528 40.56 18.54 -24.54
C ASP A 528 40.72 17.29 -23.63
N SER A 529 41.43 17.46 -22.50
CA SER A 529 41.59 16.47 -21.42
C SER A 529 40.30 16.22 -20.64
N VAL A 530 39.54 17.28 -20.33
CA VAL A 530 38.31 17.23 -19.52
C VAL A 530 37.15 16.69 -20.34
N LEU A 531 36.99 17.15 -21.58
CA LEU A 531 35.96 16.64 -22.50
C LEU A 531 36.14 15.13 -22.75
N ARG A 532 37.39 14.69 -22.89
CA ARG A 532 37.73 13.28 -23.03
C ARG A 532 37.41 12.47 -21.78
N GLN A 533 37.56 13.06 -20.58
CA GLN A 533 37.19 12.42 -19.33
C GLN A 533 35.66 12.23 -19.23
N GLU A 534 34.86 13.22 -19.60
CA GLU A 534 33.39 13.11 -19.63
C GLU A 534 32.92 12.00 -20.61
N MET A 535 33.59 11.87 -21.75
CA MET A 535 33.33 10.77 -22.68
C MET A 535 33.65 9.40 -22.05
N ILE A 536 34.78 9.28 -21.34
CA ILE A 536 35.16 8.04 -20.64
C ILE A 536 34.10 7.69 -19.60
N ASP A 537 33.59 8.66 -18.85
CA ASP A 537 32.54 8.43 -17.86
C ASP A 537 31.24 7.92 -18.49
N CYS A 538 30.85 8.46 -19.65
CA CYS A 538 29.72 7.95 -20.43
C CYS A 538 29.96 6.53 -20.95
N CYS A 539 31.20 6.20 -21.34
CA CYS A 539 31.57 4.85 -21.74
C CYS A 539 31.47 3.86 -20.57
N GLU A 540 31.87 4.26 -19.37
CA GLU A 540 31.72 3.45 -18.15
C GLU A 540 30.24 3.26 -17.79
N ASP A 541 29.41 4.30 -17.91
CA ASP A 541 27.95 4.17 -17.73
C ASP A 541 27.35 3.16 -18.71
N TYR A 542 27.76 3.20 -19.99
CA TYR A 542 27.31 2.24 -20.99
C TYR A 542 27.71 0.80 -20.65
N LYS A 543 28.93 0.57 -20.14
CA LYS A 543 29.38 -0.76 -19.68
C LYS A 543 28.52 -1.28 -18.53
N LEU A 544 28.21 -0.44 -17.55
CA LEU A 544 27.31 -0.78 -16.44
C LEU A 544 25.90 -1.11 -16.95
N LEU A 545 25.40 -0.36 -17.93
CA LEU A 545 24.09 -0.62 -18.55
C LEU A 545 24.05 -1.91 -19.37
N LEU A 546 25.13 -2.27 -20.06
CA LEU A 546 25.25 -3.55 -20.75
C LEU A 546 25.28 -4.73 -19.77
N ARG A 547 25.97 -4.57 -18.63
CA ARG A 547 25.96 -5.56 -17.56
C ARG A 547 24.58 -5.69 -16.93
N LEU A 548 23.91 -4.57 -16.66
CA LEU A 548 22.52 -4.54 -16.18
C LEU A 548 21.59 -5.25 -17.17
N HIS A 549 21.72 -5.00 -18.48
CA HIS A 549 20.94 -5.68 -19.50
C HIS A 549 21.12 -7.21 -19.47
N GLU A 550 22.36 -7.70 -19.30
CA GLU A 550 22.64 -9.13 -19.18
C GLU A 550 22.00 -9.75 -17.93
N LEU A 551 22.08 -9.07 -16.78
CA LEU A 551 21.44 -9.51 -15.56
C LEU A 551 19.91 -9.50 -15.68
N VAL A 552 19.33 -8.46 -16.30
CA VAL A 552 17.90 -8.39 -16.60
C VAL A 552 17.50 -9.57 -17.49
N GLN A 553 18.23 -9.83 -18.58
CA GLN A 553 17.99 -10.98 -19.47
C GLN A 553 17.99 -12.31 -18.70
N GLN A 554 18.92 -12.50 -17.75
CA GLN A 554 18.99 -13.69 -16.90
C GLN A 554 17.82 -13.78 -15.91
N CYS A 555 17.44 -12.66 -15.29
CA CYS A 555 16.39 -12.60 -14.27
C CYS A 555 14.99 -12.78 -14.86
N ILE A 556 14.68 -12.09 -15.98
CA ILE A 556 13.31 -12.03 -16.52
C ILE A 556 13.10 -12.89 -17.77
N GLY A 557 14.16 -13.39 -18.43
CA GLY A 557 14.04 -14.11 -19.70
C GLY A 557 13.14 -15.34 -19.61
N TYR A 558 13.45 -16.29 -18.72
CA TYR A 558 12.62 -17.49 -18.54
C TYR A 558 11.28 -17.18 -17.87
N LEU A 559 11.26 -16.19 -16.98
CA LEU A 559 10.04 -15.71 -16.33
C LEU A 559 8.99 -15.25 -17.35
N GLN A 560 9.40 -14.45 -18.33
CA GLN A 560 8.52 -13.93 -19.38
C GLN A 560 8.16 -15.00 -20.41
N LEU A 561 8.97 -16.04 -20.61
CA LEU A 561 8.59 -17.19 -21.44
C LEU A 561 7.40 -17.94 -20.84
N VAL A 562 7.47 -18.24 -19.53
CA VAL A 562 6.36 -18.85 -18.79
C VAL A 562 5.13 -17.96 -18.86
N GLN A 563 5.30 -16.64 -18.69
CA GLN A 563 4.20 -15.70 -18.74
C GLN A 563 3.50 -15.65 -20.10
N ILE A 564 4.25 -15.59 -21.20
CA ILE A 564 3.69 -15.60 -22.56
C ILE A 564 2.88 -16.88 -22.80
N GLY A 565 3.42 -18.04 -22.41
CA GLY A 565 2.75 -19.32 -22.58
C GLY A 565 1.43 -19.41 -21.81
N ILE A 566 1.44 -18.99 -20.54
CA ILE A 566 0.27 -19.08 -19.66
C ILE A 566 -0.80 -18.09 -20.05
N CYS A 567 -0.44 -16.82 -20.28
CA CYS A 567 -1.41 -15.83 -20.77
C CYS A 567 -2.02 -16.26 -22.11
N GLY A 568 -1.22 -16.85 -23.01
CA GLY A 568 -1.73 -17.36 -24.28
C GLY A 568 -2.79 -18.45 -24.10
N LEU A 569 -2.53 -19.42 -23.22
CA LEU A 569 -3.47 -20.50 -22.90
C LEU A 569 -4.72 -19.99 -22.17
N GLU A 570 -4.55 -19.11 -21.17
CA GLU A 570 -5.66 -18.53 -20.42
C GLU A 570 -6.59 -17.71 -21.31
N LEU A 571 -6.04 -16.86 -22.20
CA LEU A 571 -6.86 -16.09 -23.15
C LEU A 571 -7.69 -17.01 -24.05
N CYS A 572 -7.09 -18.11 -24.54
CA CYS A 572 -7.81 -19.10 -25.34
C CYS A 572 -8.95 -19.77 -24.55
N ILE A 573 -8.70 -20.15 -23.30
CA ILE A 573 -9.68 -20.82 -22.44
C ILE A 573 -10.84 -19.87 -22.08
N VAL A 574 -10.55 -18.61 -21.73
CA VAL A 574 -11.57 -17.59 -21.41
C VAL A 574 -12.45 -17.29 -22.62
N VAL A 575 -11.84 -17.20 -23.81
CA VAL A 575 -12.56 -17.04 -25.07
C VAL A 575 -13.51 -18.21 -25.33
N CYS A 576 -13.02 -19.45 -25.20
CA CYS A 576 -13.86 -20.65 -25.36
C CYS A 576 -14.97 -20.70 -24.31
N TYR A 577 -14.65 -20.41 -23.05
CA TYR A 577 -15.63 -20.39 -21.96
C TYR A 577 -16.75 -19.38 -22.23
N THR A 578 -16.39 -18.18 -22.71
CA THR A 578 -17.36 -17.14 -23.07
C THR A 578 -18.26 -17.58 -24.22
N LEU A 579 -17.72 -18.26 -25.23
CA LEU A 579 -18.50 -18.72 -26.39
C LEU A 579 -19.48 -19.86 -26.07
N TYR A 580 -19.11 -20.77 -25.16
CA TYR A 580 -19.88 -21.98 -24.91
C TYR A 580 -20.82 -21.89 -23.69
N PHE A 581 -20.44 -21.18 -22.63
CA PHE A 581 -21.15 -21.22 -21.34
C PHE A 581 -21.78 -19.91 -20.93
N VAL A 582 -21.38 -18.78 -21.52
CA VAL A 582 -21.91 -17.47 -21.14
C VAL A 582 -22.99 -17.02 -22.11
N HIS A 583 -24.19 -16.84 -21.56
CA HIS A 583 -25.37 -16.41 -22.32
C HIS A 583 -26.01 -15.14 -21.76
N ASP A 584 -25.61 -14.71 -20.56
CA ASP A 584 -26.11 -13.54 -19.86
C ASP A 584 -25.13 -12.36 -19.94
N MET A 585 -25.66 -11.14 -19.84
CA MET A 585 -24.85 -9.91 -19.94
C MET A 585 -23.88 -9.73 -18.78
N VAL A 586 -24.20 -10.25 -17.59
CA VAL A 586 -23.35 -10.12 -16.40
C VAL A 586 -22.13 -11.03 -16.52
N GLY A 587 -22.34 -12.30 -16.91
CA GLY A 587 -21.25 -13.22 -17.24
C GLY A 587 -20.35 -12.71 -18.35
N LEU A 588 -20.91 -12.05 -19.37
CA LEU A 588 -20.13 -11.46 -20.46
C LEU A 588 -19.22 -10.32 -19.97
N ILE A 589 -19.76 -9.40 -19.15
CA ILE A 589 -18.98 -8.31 -18.55
C ILE A 589 -17.84 -8.87 -17.68
N TYR A 590 -18.13 -9.89 -16.87
CA TYR A 590 -17.14 -10.57 -16.03
C TYR A 590 -15.96 -11.13 -16.86
N ASN A 591 -16.26 -11.87 -17.92
CA ASN A 591 -15.22 -12.46 -18.77
C ASN A 591 -14.43 -11.41 -19.57
N VAL A 592 -15.06 -10.31 -20.00
CA VAL A 592 -14.36 -9.20 -20.66
C VAL A 592 -13.38 -8.52 -19.71
N ILE A 593 -13.78 -8.30 -18.46
CA ILE A 593 -12.88 -7.79 -17.41
C ILE A 593 -11.72 -8.76 -17.18
N PHE A 594 -12.02 -10.06 -17.06
CA PHE A 594 -11.00 -11.08 -16.83
C PHE A 594 -10.01 -11.19 -18.00
N PHE A 595 -10.48 -11.12 -19.25
CA PHE A 595 -9.65 -11.05 -20.46
C PHE A 595 -8.71 -9.83 -20.45
N ALA A 596 -9.24 -8.66 -20.10
CA ALA A 596 -8.44 -7.43 -20.01
C ALA A 596 -7.35 -7.56 -18.94
N VAL A 597 -7.65 -8.21 -17.81
CA VAL A 597 -6.71 -8.45 -16.73
C VAL A 597 -5.57 -9.36 -17.18
N ILE A 598 -5.85 -10.48 -17.85
CA ILE A 598 -4.79 -11.36 -18.38
C ILE A 598 -3.88 -10.59 -19.34
N CYS A 599 -4.45 -9.73 -20.19
CA CYS A 599 -3.67 -8.89 -21.11
C CYS A 599 -2.72 -7.93 -20.36
N THR A 600 -3.16 -7.36 -19.24
CA THR A 600 -2.34 -6.42 -18.45
C THR A 600 -1.16 -7.07 -17.72
N GLN A 601 -1.14 -8.39 -17.57
CA GLN A 601 0.01 -9.06 -16.95
C GLN A 601 1.20 -9.18 -17.92
N LEU A 602 0.94 -9.26 -19.23
CA LEU A 602 1.98 -9.38 -20.26
C LEU A 602 2.32 -8.03 -20.92
N PHE A 603 1.32 -7.19 -21.15
CA PHE A 603 1.47 -5.93 -21.90
C PHE A 603 2.58 -5.01 -21.36
N PRO A 604 2.70 -4.73 -20.05
CA PRO A 604 3.70 -3.80 -19.54
C PRO A 604 5.13 -4.24 -19.82
N SER A 605 5.44 -5.53 -19.65
CA SER A 605 6.77 -6.08 -19.91
C SER A 605 7.14 -5.96 -21.39
N CYS A 606 6.21 -6.30 -22.28
CA CYS A 606 6.38 -6.14 -23.72
C CYS A 606 6.55 -4.67 -24.12
N TYR A 607 5.77 -3.76 -23.52
CA TYR A 607 5.83 -2.32 -23.78
C TYR A 607 7.18 -1.72 -23.35
N PHE A 608 7.62 -1.94 -22.11
CA PHE A 608 8.88 -1.38 -21.63
C PHE A 608 10.11 -2.02 -22.26
N SER A 609 10.03 -3.30 -22.64
CA SER A 609 11.08 -3.94 -23.42
C SER A 609 11.18 -3.33 -24.82
N SER A 610 10.06 -2.98 -25.47
CA SER A 610 10.08 -2.22 -26.72
C SER A 610 10.66 -0.82 -26.57
N ILE A 611 10.33 -0.11 -25.47
CA ILE A 611 10.96 1.19 -25.18
C ILE A 611 12.46 1.03 -24.96
N LEU A 612 12.88 0.02 -24.19
CA LEU A 612 14.30 -0.24 -23.94
C LEU A 612 15.07 -0.46 -25.25
N ALA A 613 14.48 -1.23 -26.18
CA ALA A 613 15.05 -1.45 -27.49
C ALA A 613 15.12 -0.15 -28.32
N ASP A 614 14.06 0.66 -28.34
CA ASP A 614 14.04 1.94 -29.06
C ASP A 614 15.07 2.94 -28.52
N GLU A 615 15.23 3.03 -27.19
CA GLU A 615 16.24 3.91 -26.58
C GLU A 615 17.67 3.42 -26.85
N LEU A 616 17.89 2.09 -26.93
CA LEU A 616 19.17 1.52 -27.38
C LEU A 616 19.45 1.82 -28.86
N ASP A 617 18.44 1.72 -29.72
CA ASP A 617 18.54 2.05 -31.16
C ASP A 617 18.83 3.54 -31.39
N ARG A 618 18.42 4.42 -30.48
CA ARG A 618 18.69 5.87 -30.52
C ARG A 618 20.08 6.26 -30.06
N LEU A 619 20.76 5.43 -29.26
CA LEU A 619 22.05 5.77 -28.67
C LEU A 619 23.13 6.13 -29.71
N PRO A 620 23.31 5.41 -30.83
CA PRO A 620 24.24 5.82 -31.90
C PRO A 620 23.93 7.21 -32.47
N TYR A 621 22.64 7.52 -32.67
CA TYR A 621 22.22 8.83 -33.18
C TYR A 621 22.48 9.95 -32.17
N ALA A 622 22.29 9.67 -30.88
CA ALA A 622 22.58 10.62 -29.81
C ALA A 622 24.08 10.95 -29.73
N VAL A 623 24.95 9.95 -29.90
CA VAL A 623 26.41 10.14 -30.02
C VAL A 623 26.76 11.00 -31.25
N PHE A 624 26.13 10.72 -32.39
CA PHE A 624 26.32 11.49 -33.62
C PHE A 624 25.85 12.95 -33.48
N SER A 625 24.83 13.19 -32.66
CA SER A 625 24.26 14.53 -32.44
C SER A 625 25.15 15.44 -31.59
N GLY A 626 26.14 14.90 -30.86
CA GLY A 626 27.09 15.68 -30.07
C GLY A 626 28.05 16.50 -30.95
N ASN A 627 28.77 17.46 -30.35
CA ASN A 627 29.72 18.29 -31.09
C ASN A 627 31.08 17.58 -31.25
N TRP A 628 31.14 16.52 -32.06
CA TRP A 628 32.36 15.74 -32.31
C TRP A 628 33.20 16.30 -33.47
N MET A 629 32.60 17.09 -34.36
CA MET A 629 33.23 17.61 -35.58
C MET A 629 34.34 18.63 -35.30
N SER A 630 34.13 19.50 -34.30
CA SER A 630 35.12 20.51 -33.90
C SER A 630 36.22 19.98 -32.99
N GLN A 631 36.21 18.70 -32.63
CA GLN A 631 37.08 18.13 -31.61
C GLN A 631 38.37 17.52 -32.19
N SER A 632 39.33 17.22 -31.31
CA SER A 632 40.61 16.65 -31.70
C SER A 632 40.46 15.31 -32.46
N ALA A 633 41.46 14.99 -33.30
CA ALA A 633 41.46 13.75 -34.07
C ALA A 633 41.42 12.49 -33.18
N LYS A 634 41.93 12.60 -31.94
CA LYS A 634 41.92 11.53 -30.95
C LYS A 634 40.51 11.30 -30.40
N TYR A 635 39.81 12.36 -30.01
CA TYR A 635 38.41 12.29 -29.56
C TYR A 635 37.50 11.70 -30.65
N ARG A 636 37.65 12.14 -31.90
CA ARG A 636 36.88 11.61 -33.04
C ARG A 636 37.06 10.10 -33.25
N ARG A 637 38.28 9.56 -33.06
CA ARG A 637 38.52 8.10 -33.13
C ARG A 637 37.83 7.37 -31.99
N ASP A 638 37.94 7.89 -30.76
CA ASP A 638 37.31 7.28 -29.58
C ASP A 638 35.77 7.22 -29.77
N VAL A 639 35.15 8.31 -30.25
CA VAL A 639 33.69 8.38 -30.52
C VAL A 639 33.26 7.39 -31.60
N LEU A 640 34.07 7.23 -32.64
CA LEU A 640 33.81 6.28 -33.73
C LEU A 640 33.83 4.84 -33.24
N ILE A 641 34.81 4.48 -32.40
CA ILE A 641 34.89 3.16 -31.76
C ILE A 641 33.65 2.92 -30.90
N PHE A 642 33.30 3.89 -30.05
CA PHE A 642 32.10 3.77 -29.20
C PHE A 642 30.82 3.58 -30.02
N THR A 643 30.66 4.36 -31.09
CA THR A 643 29.49 4.26 -31.99
C THR A 643 29.40 2.89 -32.65
N GLN A 644 30.52 2.29 -33.05
CA GLN A 644 30.51 0.93 -33.60
C GLN A 644 30.04 -0.12 -32.59
N HIS A 645 30.33 0.07 -31.29
CA HIS A 645 29.83 -0.80 -30.24
C HIS A 645 28.33 -0.63 -29.98
N THR A 646 27.80 0.59 -30.07
CA THR A 646 26.38 0.87 -29.83
C THR A 646 25.46 0.41 -30.97
N LEU A 647 25.98 0.26 -32.20
CA LEU A 647 25.23 -0.31 -33.34
C LEU A 647 24.82 -1.78 -33.15
N ARG A 648 25.43 -2.51 -32.20
CA ARG A 648 25.04 -3.88 -31.87
C ARG A 648 23.98 -3.87 -30.77
N VAL A 649 22.74 -3.65 -31.16
CA VAL A 649 21.62 -3.50 -30.21
C VAL A 649 21.29 -4.85 -29.56
N LYS A 650 21.35 -4.90 -28.23
CA LYS A 650 20.95 -6.07 -27.45
C LYS A 650 19.45 -5.98 -27.10
N ARG A 651 18.64 -6.92 -27.60
CA ARG A 651 17.21 -7.03 -27.30
C ARG A 651 16.96 -8.08 -26.23
N ILE A 652 15.99 -7.82 -25.35
CA ILE A 652 15.56 -8.80 -24.35
C ILE A 652 14.76 -9.91 -25.04
N LYS A 653 15.10 -11.16 -24.73
CA LYS A 653 14.44 -12.35 -25.28
C LYS A 653 13.84 -13.22 -24.17
N ALA A 654 12.56 -13.54 -24.29
CA ALA A 654 11.92 -14.56 -23.48
C ALA A 654 12.52 -15.95 -23.79
N GLY A 655 13.12 -16.58 -22.79
CA GLY A 655 13.80 -17.89 -22.89
C GLY A 655 14.95 -17.95 -23.91
N GLY A 656 15.46 -16.80 -24.38
CA GLY A 656 16.45 -16.73 -25.46
C GLY A 656 15.89 -16.94 -26.87
N ILE A 657 14.58 -17.22 -27.01
CA ILE A 657 13.94 -17.65 -28.26
C ILE A 657 13.09 -16.52 -28.85
N LEU A 658 12.17 -15.97 -28.05
CA LEU A 658 11.19 -14.97 -28.49
C LEU A 658 11.62 -13.58 -28.07
N GLU A 659 11.63 -12.61 -28.97
CA GLU A 659 11.87 -11.21 -28.59
C GLU A 659 10.71 -10.68 -27.74
N LEU A 660 11.02 -10.06 -26.61
CA LEU A 660 10.00 -9.47 -25.74
C LEU A 660 9.67 -8.08 -26.26
N ASN A 661 8.57 -7.95 -27.00
CA ASN A 661 8.15 -6.68 -27.61
C ASN A 661 6.63 -6.65 -27.81
N LEU A 662 6.10 -5.50 -28.25
CA LEU A 662 4.68 -5.33 -28.52
C LEU A 662 4.14 -6.28 -29.60
N SER A 663 4.94 -6.66 -30.61
CA SER A 663 4.49 -7.63 -31.62
C SER A 663 4.26 -9.01 -31.03
N THR A 664 5.08 -9.46 -30.08
CA THR A 664 4.87 -10.70 -29.32
C THR A 664 3.60 -10.63 -28.45
N PHE A 665 3.31 -9.48 -27.82
CA PHE A 665 2.03 -9.28 -27.12
C PHE A 665 0.84 -9.43 -28.07
N PHE A 666 0.84 -8.71 -29.20
CA PHE A 666 -0.25 -8.79 -30.17
C PHE A 666 -0.38 -10.17 -30.81
N ALA A 667 0.73 -10.88 -31.03
CA ALA A 667 0.71 -12.26 -31.52
C ALA A 667 0.01 -13.19 -30.51
N THR A 668 0.28 -13.01 -29.21
CA THR A 668 -0.35 -13.78 -28.13
C THR A 668 -1.85 -13.54 -28.07
N VAL A 669 -2.30 -12.28 -28.15
CA VAL A 669 -3.73 -11.92 -28.19
C VAL A 669 -4.40 -12.40 -29.48
N LYS A 670 -3.71 -12.28 -30.63
CA LYS A 670 -4.22 -12.71 -31.93
C LYS A 670 -4.45 -14.22 -31.98
N MET A 671 -3.61 -15.01 -31.31
CA MET A 671 -3.82 -16.45 -31.18
C MET A 671 -5.18 -16.79 -30.55
N ALA A 672 -5.55 -16.11 -29.45
CA ALA A 672 -6.85 -16.29 -28.80
C ALA A 672 -8.01 -15.81 -29.68
N TYR A 673 -7.84 -14.70 -30.40
CA TYR A 673 -8.84 -14.22 -31.35
C TYR A 673 -9.03 -15.16 -32.56
N SER A 674 -7.94 -15.73 -33.09
CA SER A 674 -8.03 -16.71 -34.17
C SER A 674 -8.79 -17.95 -33.73
N LEU A 675 -8.60 -18.41 -32.49
CA LEU A 675 -9.39 -19.48 -31.91
C LEU A 675 -10.87 -19.08 -31.76
N PHE A 676 -11.16 -17.88 -31.26
CA PHE A 676 -12.52 -17.33 -31.20
C PHE A 676 -13.22 -17.38 -32.56
N ALA A 677 -12.55 -16.92 -33.61
CA ALA A 677 -13.10 -16.85 -34.96
C ALA A 677 -13.40 -18.25 -35.54
N VAL A 678 -12.49 -19.21 -35.35
CA VAL A 678 -12.67 -20.60 -35.81
C VAL A 678 -13.80 -21.29 -35.05
N VAL A 679 -13.81 -21.21 -33.73
CA VAL A 679 -14.86 -21.82 -32.88
C VAL A 679 -16.22 -21.16 -33.14
N GLY A 680 -16.26 -19.85 -33.32
CA GLY A 680 -17.48 -19.12 -33.69
C GLY A 680 -18.06 -19.57 -35.03
N GLN A 681 -17.21 -19.83 -36.04
CA GLN A 681 -17.66 -20.38 -37.33
C GLN A 681 -18.19 -21.81 -37.20
N ILE A 682 -17.57 -22.65 -36.38
CA ILE A 682 -18.06 -24.02 -36.12
C ILE A 682 -19.43 -24.00 -35.43
N ASN A 683 -19.63 -23.15 -34.42
CA ASN A 683 -20.91 -23.01 -33.72
C ASN A 683 -22.02 -22.44 -34.64
N LEU A 684 -21.68 -21.55 -35.57
CA LEU A 684 -22.62 -21.06 -36.58
C LEU A 684 -23.00 -22.16 -37.59
N ALA A 685 -22.04 -22.98 -38.01
CA ALA A 685 -22.27 -24.10 -38.93
C ALA A 685 -23.09 -25.25 -38.32
N GLN A 686 -23.16 -25.36 -36.98
CA GLN A 686 -24.03 -26.33 -36.29
C GLN A 686 -25.45 -25.82 -36.02
N LYS A 687 -25.71 -24.51 -36.22
CA LYS A 687 -27.03 -23.88 -36.03
C LYS A 687 -27.82 -23.69 -37.34
N VAL A 688 -27.21 -23.98 -38.49
CA VAL A 688 -27.83 -24.07 -39.82
C VAL A 688 -28.06 -25.54 -40.13
#